data_AF-T1IF72-F1
#
_entry.id   AF-T1IF72-F1
#
_cell.length_a   1.000
_cell.length_b   1.000
_cell.length_c   1.000
_cell.angle_alpha   90.00
_cell.angle_beta   90.00
_cell.angle_gamma   90.00
#
_symmetry.space_group_name_H-M   'P 1'
#
loop_
_entity.id
_entity.type
_entity.pdbx_description
1 polymer ?
#
loop_
_entity_poly.entity_id
_entity_poly.type
_entity_poly.pdbx_seq_one_letter_code
_entity_poly.pdbx_strand_id
1 'polypeptide(L)'
;MEFDNIFTAIQGRLLSAQKSLNFKLVDIIKGMPEECSEALKMIKNALKELNLPKEYKRKVHLLFLLNSSFYSCTFIENDRNFCHIIGAIPKISDYLYFNLVVQLDWHEFLGETLLYCPEFLITDVLRFIELNLDLLDSKFDYTKWPNATSETNWGRHCLGVIATKTVESIKKINVNMYMSWCEIDLPDPATGKTLQTSVREAAYTCREAIRSIANLYDYISGLRSLDMALESIALRPITEDEEVAAADPNTLVINILNPKRTQIKWLRGLIERGIFESAPYMKVVIDNARLIDQDTCQLLLNKAVQYISSNSIMQTDLALIRETVFSCLRAVSLNDQMQLLERFSEEYGQTNILTSDNFESSVIGLLNKIVSDSNRSPEVYKDTLCLAFENSEVLLSICLRECLTSKQKSDLIVEMLQYIKPVFNISYRGTTVGLTQTVSLITSISKGDSDQQRETCLRTKSKIWLTANVEVHEVIAVFFFKALTQIEDYSSMALVVLIAKSMNRLRPKITSFTMKAVHFTSASSKLLTSLIDRFLLDKNYEEDNEVKWVRGVASCLSPLTCRYMSQLWCKWGKEPPVNRDDPTVYCYLYGLGKESALSSLDQKQRFAIVSAVVKVLPQLILSEWEEIGCTEAPQDKKDLTVTTLS
;
A
#
# COMPACT_ATOMS: atom_id res chain seq x y z
N MET A 1 -0.71 -12.82 -64.25
CA MET A 1 0.58 -13.50 -64.01
C MET A 1 0.52 -14.82 -64.74
N GLU A 2 1.35 -15.01 -65.77
CA GLU A 2 1.41 -16.28 -66.51
C GLU A 2 2.34 -17.27 -65.80
N PHE A 3 2.06 -18.57 -65.91
CA PHE A 3 2.89 -19.59 -65.32
C PHE A 3 4.09 -19.87 -66.23
N ASP A 4 5.32 -19.68 -65.72
CA ASP A 4 6.54 -19.76 -66.52
C ASP A 4 7.55 -20.79 -65.96
N ASN A 5 8.67 -20.95 -66.68
CA ASN A 5 9.73 -21.90 -66.33
C ASN A 5 10.32 -21.64 -64.93
N ILE A 6 10.30 -20.41 -64.43
CA ILE A 6 10.81 -20.07 -63.11
C ILE A 6 9.85 -20.58 -62.03
N PHE A 7 8.53 -20.48 -62.25
CA PHE A 7 7.57 -21.06 -61.30
C PHE A 7 7.63 -22.59 -61.28
N THR A 8 7.80 -23.24 -62.42
CA THR A 8 8.04 -24.69 -62.48
C THR A 8 9.28 -25.09 -61.67
N ALA A 9 10.36 -24.32 -61.78
CA ALA A 9 11.58 -24.56 -61.01
C ALA A 9 11.37 -24.36 -59.50
N ILE A 10 10.63 -23.33 -59.11
CA ILE A 10 10.29 -23.05 -57.70
C ILE A 10 9.38 -24.14 -57.14
N GLN A 11 8.35 -24.54 -57.88
CA GLN A 11 7.46 -25.65 -57.51
C GLN A 11 8.25 -26.93 -57.25
N GLY A 12 9.13 -27.32 -58.17
CA GLY A 12 9.97 -28.51 -58.01
C GLY A 12 10.85 -28.45 -56.76
N ARG A 13 11.48 -27.29 -56.51
CA ARG A 13 12.34 -27.07 -55.34
C ARG A 13 11.55 -27.09 -54.02
N LEU A 14 10.37 -26.47 -53.98
CA LEU A 14 9.51 -26.46 -52.79
C LEU A 14 8.93 -27.85 -52.49
N LEU A 15 8.53 -28.60 -53.51
CA LEU A 15 8.09 -29.99 -53.34
C LEU A 15 9.24 -30.86 -52.81
N SER A 16 10.46 -30.67 -53.30
CA SER A 16 11.65 -31.36 -52.79
C SER A 16 11.97 -30.97 -51.35
N ALA A 17 11.85 -29.68 -51.01
CA ALA A 17 12.08 -29.19 -49.65
C ALA A 17 11.05 -29.79 -48.68
N GLN A 18 9.75 -29.75 -49.01
CA GLN A 18 8.70 -30.32 -48.18
C GLN A 18 8.88 -31.84 -47.96
N LYS A 19 9.30 -32.58 -48.99
CA LYS A 19 9.63 -34.02 -48.84
C LYS A 19 10.80 -34.27 -47.88
N SER A 20 11.79 -33.37 -47.88
CA SER A 20 12.98 -33.50 -47.03
C SER A 20 12.68 -33.16 -45.57
N LEU A 21 11.80 -32.18 -45.33
CA LEU A 21 11.39 -31.74 -43.99
C LEU A 21 10.49 -32.77 -43.28
N ASN A 22 9.85 -33.69 -44.02
CA ASN A 22 8.92 -34.69 -43.47
C ASN A 22 7.69 -34.10 -42.74
N PHE A 23 7.33 -32.84 -43.03
CA PHE A 23 6.07 -32.20 -42.63
C PHE A 23 5.59 -31.25 -43.74
N LYS A 24 4.31 -30.82 -43.73
CA LYS A 24 3.79 -29.90 -44.75
C LYS A 24 4.10 -28.45 -44.36
N LEU A 25 4.42 -27.62 -45.36
CA LEU A 25 4.73 -26.20 -45.12
C LEU A 25 3.53 -25.41 -44.57
N VAL A 26 2.30 -25.86 -44.82
CA VAL A 26 1.07 -25.28 -44.28
C VAL A 26 0.88 -25.53 -42.78
N ASP A 27 1.54 -26.53 -42.21
CA ASP A 27 1.37 -26.93 -40.82
C ASP A 27 2.29 -26.11 -39.86
N ILE A 28 3.18 -25.27 -40.38
CA ILE A 28 4.11 -24.46 -39.58
C ILE A 28 3.40 -23.26 -38.96
N ILE A 29 3.29 -23.21 -37.63
CA ILE A 29 2.58 -22.15 -36.89
C ILE A 29 3.49 -21.43 -35.86
N LYS A 30 2.99 -20.36 -35.22
CA LYS A 30 3.73 -19.50 -34.26
C LYS A 30 4.40 -20.23 -33.08
N GLY A 31 4.05 -21.49 -32.82
CA GLY A 31 4.66 -22.33 -31.77
C GLY A 31 5.76 -23.28 -32.25
N MET A 32 6.16 -23.24 -33.53
CA MET A 32 7.09 -24.20 -34.15
C MET A 32 8.33 -23.49 -34.74
N PRO A 33 9.18 -22.86 -33.90
CA PRO A 33 10.28 -22.02 -34.37
C PRO A 33 11.42 -22.80 -35.04
N GLU A 34 11.66 -24.05 -34.64
CA GLU A 34 12.72 -24.90 -35.20
C GLU A 34 12.36 -25.32 -36.62
N GLU A 35 11.14 -25.84 -36.80
CA GLU A 35 10.59 -26.25 -38.08
C GLU A 35 10.47 -25.07 -39.05
N CYS A 36 10.08 -23.90 -38.53
CA CYS A 36 10.06 -22.66 -39.30
C CYS A 36 11.47 -22.27 -39.76
N SER A 37 12.45 -22.28 -38.86
CA SER A 37 13.86 -21.94 -39.18
C SER A 37 14.45 -22.89 -40.23
N GLU A 38 14.19 -24.18 -40.11
CA GLU A 38 14.64 -25.20 -41.07
C GLU A 38 14.00 -24.99 -42.46
N ALA A 39 12.67 -24.81 -42.50
CA ALA A 39 11.94 -24.53 -43.73
C ALA A 39 12.44 -23.24 -44.41
N LEU A 40 12.64 -22.16 -43.65
CA LEU A 40 13.18 -20.89 -44.14
C LEU A 40 14.56 -21.07 -44.75
N LYS A 41 15.45 -21.81 -44.08
CA LYS A 41 16.81 -22.09 -44.59
C LYS A 41 16.76 -22.82 -45.93
N MET A 42 15.93 -23.86 -46.05
CA MET A 42 15.78 -24.63 -47.29
C MET A 42 15.21 -23.78 -48.43
N ILE A 43 14.13 -23.04 -48.18
CA ILE A 43 13.48 -22.19 -49.18
C ILE A 43 14.42 -21.06 -49.61
N LYS A 44 15.13 -20.43 -48.67
CA LYS A 44 16.10 -19.37 -48.97
C LYS A 44 17.26 -19.86 -49.83
N ASN A 45 17.79 -21.05 -49.56
CA ASN A 45 18.82 -21.66 -50.41
C ASN A 45 18.29 -21.95 -51.81
N ALA A 46 17.09 -22.52 -51.91
CA ALA A 46 16.43 -22.80 -53.18
C ALA A 46 16.19 -21.52 -54.01
N LEU A 47 15.86 -20.40 -53.39
CA LEU A 47 15.66 -19.13 -54.10
C LEU A 47 16.98 -18.45 -54.48
N LYS A 48 18.02 -18.55 -53.64
CA LYS A 48 19.35 -17.95 -53.90
C LYS A 48 20.00 -18.54 -55.16
N GLU A 49 19.91 -19.85 -55.32
CA GLU A 49 20.46 -20.55 -56.50
C GLU A 49 19.82 -20.13 -57.83
N LEU A 50 18.59 -19.60 -57.81
CA LEU A 50 17.89 -19.13 -59.01
C LEU A 50 18.32 -17.72 -59.45
N ASN A 51 19.07 -16.99 -58.60
CA ASN A 51 19.56 -15.63 -58.84
C ASN A 51 18.50 -14.70 -59.49
N LEU A 52 17.31 -14.64 -58.90
CA LEU A 52 16.15 -13.99 -59.49
C LEU A 52 16.33 -12.46 -59.62
N PRO A 53 16.06 -11.87 -60.80
CA PRO A 53 15.91 -10.42 -60.95
C PRO A 53 14.76 -9.87 -60.08
N LYS A 54 14.78 -8.56 -59.80
CA LYS A 54 13.77 -7.89 -58.93
C LYS A 54 12.32 -8.17 -59.37
N GLU A 55 12.03 -8.09 -60.66
CA GLU A 55 10.69 -8.36 -61.19
C GLU A 55 10.22 -9.80 -60.92
N TYR A 56 11.13 -10.77 -61.01
CA TYR A 56 10.81 -12.16 -60.68
C TYR A 56 10.67 -12.37 -59.18
N LYS A 57 11.44 -11.68 -58.33
CA LYS A 57 11.22 -11.72 -56.86
C LYS A 57 9.82 -11.23 -56.50
N ARG A 58 9.34 -10.15 -57.13
CA ARG A 58 7.95 -9.65 -56.97
C ARG A 58 6.92 -10.71 -57.35
N LYS A 59 7.09 -11.38 -58.49
CA LYS A 59 6.21 -12.46 -58.96
C LYS A 59 6.21 -13.65 -57.99
N VAL A 60 7.37 -14.03 -57.47
CA VAL A 60 7.51 -15.11 -56.49
C VAL A 60 6.90 -14.76 -55.14
N HIS A 61 7.04 -13.51 -54.69
CA HIS A 61 6.35 -13.00 -53.51
C HIS A 61 4.82 -13.16 -53.66
N LEU A 62 4.26 -12.74 -54.80
CA LEU A 62 2.83 -12.89 -55.07
C LEU A 62 2.42 -14.36 -55.16
N LEU A 63 3.25 -15.23 -55.76
CA LEU A 63 3.03 -16.66 -55.81
C LEU A 63 2.94 -17.28 -54.41
N PHE A 64 3.84 -16.89 -53.49
CA PHE A 64 3.78 -17.34 -52.10
C PHE A 64 2.56 -16.81 -51.36
N LEU A 65 2.20 -15.53 -51.56
CA LEU A 65 1.01 -14.94 -50.95
C LEU A 65 -0.25 -15.69 -51.37
N LEU A 66 -0.43 -15.93 -52.67
CA LEU A 66 -1.61 -16.60 -53.23
C LEU A 66 -1.70 -18.08 -52.86
N ASN A 67 -0.58 -18.71 -52.50
CA ASN A 67 -0.51 -20.10 -52.04
C ASN A 67 -0.33 -20.20 -50.51
N SER A 68 -0.62 -19.14 -49.78
CA SER A 68 -0.62 -19.15 -48.32
C SER A 68 -1.94 -19.66 -47.74
N SER A 69 -2.01 -19.81 -46.42
CA SER A 69 -3.22 -20.20 -45.70
C SER A 69 -4.17 -19.04 -45.38
N PHE A 70 -3.98 -17.84 -45.94
CA PHE A 70 -4.95 -16.75 -45.77
C PHE A 70 -6.33 -17.19 -46.25
N TYR A 71 -7.35 -16.97 -45.43
CA TYR A 71 -8.74 -17.34 -45.73
C TYR A 71 -9.20 -16.73 -47.07
N SER A 72 -8.79 -15.48 -47.32
CA SER A 72 -9.08 -14.72 -48.52
C SER A 72 -8.60 -15.36 -49.82
N CYS A 73 -7.57 -16.21 -49.78
CA CYS A 73 -7.09 -16.89 -50.98
C CYS A 73 -8.13 -17.90 -51.53
N THR A 74 -9.04 -18.39 -50.68
CA THR A 74 -10.14 -19.29 -51.11
C THR A 74 -11.13 -18.60 -52.06
N PHE A 75 -11.26 -17.28 -51.99
CA PHE A 75 -12.08 -16.52 -52.95
C PHE A 75 -11.46 -16.48 -54.34
N ILE A 76 -10.13 -16.56 -54.42
CA ILE A 76 -9.37 -16.51 -55.68
C ILE A 76 -9.29 -17.92 -56.31
N GLU A 77 -9.38 -18.99 -55.51
CA GLU A 77 -9.42 -20.38 -56.01
C GLU A 77 -10.51 -20.61 -57.07
N ASN A 78 -11.61 -19.88 -56.96
CA ASN A 78 -12.75 -19.97 -57.90
C ASN A 78 -12.61 -19.04 -59.13
N ASP A 79 -11.58 -18.19 -59.21
CA ASP A 79 -11.37 -17.29 -60.34
C ASP A 79 -10.66 -18.02 -61.49
N ARG A 80 -11.34 -18.14 -62.63
CA ARG A 80 -10.83 -18.82 -63.83
C ARG A 80 -9.53 -18.22 -64.38
N ASN A 81 -9.23 -16.97 -64.08
CA ASN A 81 -8.03 -16.28 -64.56
C ASN A 81 -6.80 -16.50 -63.67
N PHE A 82 -7.00 -16.99 -62.44
CA PHE A 82 -5.93 -17.12 -61.44
C PHE A 82 -5.86 -18.50 -60.80
N CYS A 83 -6.84 -19.37 -61.02
CA CYS A 83 -6.89 -20.70 -60.44
C CYS A 83 -5.67 -21.57 -60.81
N HIS A 84 -5.04 -21.34 -61.97
CA HIS A 84 -3.82 -22.07 -62.37
C HIS A 84 -2.58 -21.72 -61.55
N ILE A 85 -2.62 -20.61 -60.80
CA ILE A 85 -1.54 -20.16 -59.92
C ILE A 85 -1.72 -20.72 -58.50
N ILE A 86 -2.96 -20.98 -58.10
CA ILE A 86 -3.29 -21.49 -56.77
C ILE A 86 -3.16 -23.01 -56.76
N GLY A 87 -2.48 -23.53 -55.74
CA GLY A 87 -2.04 -24.92 -55.68
C GLY A 87 -0.83 -25.22 -56.58
N ALA A 88 -0.28 -24.22 -57.28
CA ALA A 88 0.86 -24.42 -58.16
C ALA A 88 2.18 -24.63 -57.39
N ILE A 89 2.23 -24.24 -56.12
CA ILE A 89 3.28 -24.63 -55.18
C ILE A 89 2.65 -25.26 -53.94
N PRO A 90 3.41 -26.01 -53.11
CA PRO A 90 2.87 -26.49 -51.84
C PRO A 90 2.31 -25.33 -51.02
N LYS A 91 1.10 -25.52 -50.46
CA LYS A 91 0.46 -24.51 -49.62
C LYS A 91 1.38 -24.21 -48.43
N ILE A 92 1.60 -22.93 -48.15
CA ILE A 92 2.40 -22.48 -47.00
C ILE A 92 1.49 -21.85 -45.95
N SER A 93 1.90 -21.87 -44.69
CA SER A 93 1.17 -21.13 -43.68
C SER A 93 1.38 -19.62 -43.86
N ASP A 94 0.42 -18.84 -43.40
CA ASP A 94 0.54 -17.39 -43.22
C ASP A 94 1.76 -17.01 -42.36
N TYR A 95 2.03 -17.77 -41.30
CA TYR A 95 3.22 -17.61 -40.45
C TYR A 95 4.53 -17.83 -41.20
N LEU A 96 4.64 -18.91 -41.99
CA LEU A 96 5.84 -19.16 -42.79
C LEU A 96 5.99 -18.11 -43.90
N TYR A 97 4.90 -17.72 -44.55
CA TYR A 97 4.88 -16.65 -45.56
C TYR A 97 5.48 -15.36 -45.00
N PHE A 98 5.03 -14.91 -43.82
CA PHE A 98 5.54 -13.68 -43.22
C PHE A 98 7.00 -13.79 -42.82
N ASN A 99 7.42 -14.92 -42.25
CA ASN A 99 8.84 -15.14 -41.96
C ASN A 99 9.70 -15.14 -43.23
N LEU A 100 9.20 -15.67 -44.35
CA LEU A 100 9.88 -15.58 -45.65
C LEU A 100 10.03 -14.13 -46.11
N VAL A 101 8.97 -13.33 -46.01
CA VAL A 101 9.01 -11.90 -46.37
C VAL A 101 10.09 -11.18 -45.56
N VAL A 102 10.15 -11.39 -44.25
CA VAL A 102 11.13 -10.76 -43.36
C VAL A 102 12.55 -11.25 -43.67
N GLN A 103 12.77 -12.57 -43.75
CA GLN A 103 14.11 -13.16 -43.93
C GLN A 103 14.70 -12.95 -45.33
N LEU A 104 13.88 -12.61 -46.32
CA LEU A 104 14.29 -12.33 -47.70
C LEU A 104 14.32 -10.83 -48.03
N ASP A 105 14.06 -9.97 -47.04
CA ASP A 105 14.00 -8.51 -47.18
C ASP A 105 12.96 -8.06 -48.23
N TRP A 106 11.82 -8.74 -48.30
CA TRP A 106 10.76 -8.50 -49.28
C TRP A 106 9.66 -7.54 -48.81
N HIS A 107 9.95 -6.74 -47.78
CA HIS A 107 9.04 -5.73 -47.25
C HIS A 107 8.51 -4.77 -48.31
N GLU A 108 9.30 -4.49 -49.36
CA GLU A 108 8.86 -3.68 -50.49
C GLU A 108 7.68 -4.30 -51.26
N PHE A 109 7.72 -5.62 -51.50
CA PHE A 109 6.66 -6.32 -52.21
C PHE A 109 5.42 -6.54 -51.33
N LEU A 110 5.62 -6.71 -50.02
CA LEU A 110 4.52 -6.69 -49.07
C LEU A 110 3.81 -5.33 -49.11
N GLY A 111 4.58 -4.25 -49.21
CA GLY A 111 4.04 -2.91 -49.42
C GLY A 111 3.23 -2.82 -50.70
N GLU A 112 3.77 -3.28 -51.83
CA GLU A 112 3.04 -3.35 -53.11
C GLU A 112 1.74 -4.16 -53.03
N THR A 113 1.72 -5.27 -52.29
CA THR A 113 0.50 -6.05 -52.02
C THR A 113 -0.56 -5.18 -51.34
N LEU A 114 -0.19 -4.43 -50.30
CA LEU A 114 -1.13 -3.54 -49.59
C LEU A 114 -1.68 -2.42 -50.50
N LEU A 115 -0.91 -2.00 -51.50
CA LEU A 115 -1.32 -0.99 -52.46
C LEU A 115 -2.28 -1.55 -53.51
N TYR A 116 -1.87 -2.62 -54.18
CA TYR A 116 -2.43 -3.02 -55.48
C TYR A 116 -3.32 -4.26 -55.43
N CYS A 117 -3.27 -5.06 -54.36
CA CYS A 117 -4.14 -6.24 -54.26
C CYS A 117 -5.60 -5.85 -53.92
N PRO A 118 -6.56 -6.76 -54.15
CA PRO A 118 -7.95 -6.57 -53.74
C PRO A 118 -8.11 -6.40 -52.22
N GLU A 119 -9.12 -5.63 -51.80
CA GLU A 119 -9.38 -5.25 -50.41
C GLU A 119 -9.55 -6.45 -49.46
N PHE A 120 -10.21 -7.52 -49.91
CA PHE A 120 -10.38 -8.73 -49.11
C PHE A 120 -9.03 -9.36 -48.74
N LEU A 121 -8.10 -9.45 -49.70
CA LEU A 121 -6.75 -10.00 -49.45
C LEU A 121 -5.91 -9.08 -48.58
N ILE A 122 -6.01 -7.76 -48.79
CA ILE A 122 -5.33 -6.75 -47.96
C ILE A 122 -5.76 -6.89 -46.50
N THR A 123 -7.05 -7.11 -46.25
CA THR A 123 -7.60 -7.21 -44.90
C THR A 123 -6.98 -8.37 -44.12
N ASP A 124 -6.86 -9.55 -44.73
CA ASP A 124 -6.23 -10.71 -44.09
C ASP A 124 -4.73 -10.49 -43.83
N VAL A 125 -4.03 -9.90 -44.79
CA VAL A 125 -2.60 -9.57 -44.64
C VAL A 125 -2.40 -8.57 -43.50
N LEU A 126 -3.22 -7.52 -43.40
CA LEU A 126 -3.13 -6.53 -42.32
C LEU A 126 -3.47 -7.13 -40.95
N ARG A 127 -4.54 -7.93 -40.87
CA ARG A 127 -4.92 -8.61 -39.63
C ARG A 127 -3.82 -9.55 -39.15
N PHE A 128 -3.17 -10.25 -40.08
CA PHE A 128 -2.04 -11.10 -39.73
C PHE A 128 -0.83 -10.30 -39.24
N ILE A 129 -0.51 -9.17 -39.89
CA ILE A 129 0.54 -8.25 -39.43
C ILE A 129 0.27 -7.79 -38.00
N GLU A 130 -0.96 -7.36 -37.72
CA GLU A 130 -1.39 -6.90 -36.39
C GLU A 130 -1.17 -7.97 -35.31
N LEU A 131 -1.55 -9.22 -35.60
CA LEU A 131 -1.39 -10.35 -34.67
C LEU A 131 0.07 -10.82 -34.50
N ASN A 132 0.97 -10.37 -35.38
CA ASN A 132 2.35 -10.83 -35.45
C ASN A 132 3.37 -9.68 -35.57
N LEU A 133 3.05 -8.52 -34.98
CA LEU A 133 3.94 -7.36 -34.94
C LEU A 133 5.32 -7.72 -34.35
N ASP A 134 5.36 -8.66 -33.41
CA ASP A 134 6.58 -9.19 -32.79
C ASP A 134 7.58 -9.78 -33.81
N LEU A 135 7.09 -10.33 -34.93
CA LEU A 135 7.94 -10.85 -36.00
C LEU A 135 8.62 -9.75 -36.82
N LEU A 136 8.00 -8.56 -36.88
CA LEU A 136 8.56 -7.37 -37.54
C LEU A 136 9.52 -6.61 -36.60
N ASP A 137 9.33 -6.76 -35.28
CA ASP A 137 9.99 -5.98 -34.23
C ASP A 137 11.47 -6.34 -34.00
N SER A 138 11.90 -7.55 -34.37
CA SER A 138 13.23 -8.06 -33.95
C SER A 138 14.45 -7.36 -34.56
N LYS A 139 14.28 -6.51 -35.59
CA LYS A 139 15.37 -5.72 -36.22
C LYS A 139 14.95 -4.37 -36.81
N PHE A 140 13.71 -3.92 -36.62
CA PHE A 140 13.29 -2.61 -37.11
C PHE A 140 13.58 -1.53 -36.08
N ASP A 141 14.61 -0.74 -36.34
CA ASP A 141 14.96 0.42 -35.52
C ASP A 141 13.98 1.58 -35.81
N TYR A 142 12.85 1.62 -35.09
CA TYR A 142 11.84 2.68 -35.21
C TYR A 142 12.40 4.08 -34.89
N THR A 143 13.56 4.19 -34.23
CA THR A 143 14.23 5.48 -34.01
C THR A 143 14.88 6.04 -35.28
N LYS A 144 15.08 5.21 -36.31
CA LYS A 144 15.51 5.62 -37.66
C LYS A 144 14.35 5.94 -38.61
N TRP A 145 13.11 5.71 -38.19
CA TRP A 145 11.89 6.01 -38.96
C TRP A 145 11.83 7.47 -39.45
N PRO A 146 12.17 8.49 -38.64
CA PRO A 146 12.19 9.89 -39.08
C PRO A 146 13.20 10.16 -40.21
N ASN A 147 14.31 9.42 -40.23
CA ASN A 147 15.49 9.68 -41.06
C ASN A 147 15.57 8.83 -42.34
N ALA A 148 14.62 7.92 -42.56
CA ALA A 148 14.55 7.14 -43.80
C ALA A 148 14.07 8.03 -44.95
N THR A 149 14.87 8.13 -46.02
CA THR A 149 14.54 8.84 -47.26
C THR A 149 13.19 8.36 -47.81
N SER A 150 12.40 9.27 -48.38
CA SER A 150 11.01 9.08 -48.84
C SER A 150 10.79 7.91 -49.81
N GLU A 151 11.84 7.39 -50.44
CA GLU A 151 11.78 6.31 -51.44
C GLU A 151 11.81 4.90 -50.84
N THR A 152 12.12 4.72 -49.55
CA THR A 152 12.30 3.38 -48.94
C THR A 152 11.47 3.12 -47.69
N ASN A 153 10.68 4.09 -47.22
CA ASN A 153 9.84 3.91 -46.03
C ASN A 153 8.46 3.35 -46.38
N TRP A 154 8.42 2.06 -46.72
CA TRP A 154 7.21 1.33 -47.09
C TRP A 154 6.12 1.43 -46.03
N GLY A 155 6.46 1.49 -44.74
CA GLY A 155 5.48 1.70 -43.66
C GLY A 155 4.70 3.01 -43.82
N ARG A 156 5.38 4.14 -44.10
CA ARG A 156 4.71 5.43 -44.36
C ARG A 156 3.82 5.37 -45.59
N HIS A 157 4.32 4.75 -46.67
CA HIS A 157 3.56 4.65 -47.92
C HIS A 157 2.31 3.77 -47.77
N CYS A 158 2.43 2.61 -47.12
CA CYS A 158 1.31 1.72 -46.82
C CYS A 158 0.30 2.38 -45.90
N LEU A 159 0.73 3.03 -44.82
CA LEU A 159 -0.16 3.81 -43.94
C LEU A 159 -0.86 4.93 -44.71
N GLY A 160 -0.16 5.61 -45.62
CA GLY A 160 -0.74 6.66 -46.44
C GLY A 160 -1.82 6.15 -47.40
N VAL A 161 -1.61 4.97 -47.98
CA VAL A 161 -2.60 4.33 -48.86
C VAL A 161 -3.76 3.74 -48.07
N ILE A 162 -3.53 3.12 -46.92
CA ILE A 162 -4.60 2.70 -46.02
C ILE A 162 -5.42 3.92 -45.63
N ALA A 163 -4.79 5.02 -45.19
CA ALA A 163 -5.50 6.25 -44.84
C ALA A 163 -6.34 6.78 -46.01
N THR A 164 -5.78 6.78 -47.22
CA THR A 164 -6.50 7.23 -48.42
C THR A 164 -7.69 6.31 -48.75
N LYS A 165 -7.50 4.99 -48.74
CA LYS A 165 -8.58 4.00 -48.98
C LYS A 165 -9.66 4.10 -47.90
N THR A 166 -9.29 4.27 -46.63
CA THR A 166 -10.24 4.45 -45.54
C THR A 166 -11.05 5.74 -45.72
N VAL A 167 -10.42 6.84 -46.14
CA VAL A 167 -11.14 8.09 -46.49
C VAL A 167 -12.14 7.84 -47.62
N GLU A 168 -11.75 7.12 -48.67
CA GLU A 168 -12.65 6.76 -49.77
C GLU A 168 -13.81 5.88 -49.31
N SER A 169 -13.56 4.90 -48.44
CA SER A 169 -14.58 4.05 -47.86
C SER A 169 -15.55 4.83 -46.96
N ILE A 170 -15.05 5.75 -46.13
CA ILE A 170 -15.91 6.65 -45.32
C ILE A 170 -16.81 7.50 -46.23
N LYS A 171 -16.28 8.02 -47.34
CA LYS A 171 -17.08 8.80 -48.32
C LYS A 171 -18.17 8.00 -49.02
N LYS A 172 -18.08 6.67 -49.05
CA LYS A 172 -19.12 5.78 -49.61
C LYS A 172 -20.27 5.54 -48.62
N ILE A 173 -20.08 5.86 -47.34
CA ILE A 173 -21.12 5.73 -46.32
C ILE A 173 -22.17 6.80 -46.58
N ASN A 174 -23.33 6.38 -47.08
CA ASN A 174 -24.50 7.26 -47.21
C ASN A 174 -25.40 7.18 -45.97
N VAL A 175 -26.35 8.11 -45.86
CA VAL A 175 -27.27 8.20 -44.72
C VAL A 175 -28.04 6.89 -44.51
N ASN A 176 -28.50 6.24 -45.58
CA ASN A 176 -29.28 4.99 -45.46
C ASN A 176 -28.44 3.86 -44.87
N MET A 177 -27.20 3.68 -45.33
CA MET A 177 -26.26 2.70 -44.80
C MET A 177 -25.95 2.99 -43.33
N TYR A 178 -25.66 4.25 -43.00
CA TYR A 178 -25.36 4.67 -41.64
C TYR A 178 -26.55 4.46 -40.68
N MET A 179 -27.78 4.71 -41.15
CA MET A 179 -28.99 4.47 -40.36
C MET A 179 -29.28 2.98 -40.18
N SER A 180 -29.04 2.15 -41.20
CA SER A 180 -29.19 0.68 -41.05
C SER A 180 -28.24 0.08 -40.01
N TRP A 181 -27.09 0.72 -39.75
CA TRP A 181 -26.17 0.25 -38.72
C TRP A 181 -26.71 0.41 -37.29
N CYS A 182 -27.73 1.25 -37.07
CA CYS A 182 -28.43 1.32 -35.79
C CYS A 182 -29.27 0.08 -35.50
N GLU A 183 -29.67 -0.65 -36.54
CA GLU A 183 -30.58 -1.80 -36.43
C GLU A 183 -29.82 -3.13 -36.29
N ILE A 184 -28.50 -3.10 -36.40
CA ILE A 184 -27.64 -4.27 -36.33
C ILE A 184 -27.02 -4.33 -34.92
N ASP A 185 -27.57 -5.19 -34.08
CA ASP A 185 -26.99 -5.49 -32.77
C ASP A 185 -25.75 -6.39 -32.94
N LEU A 186 -24.66 -6.02 -32.27
CA LEU A 186 -23.47 -6.86 -32.24
C LEU A 186 -23.64 -7.98 -31.20
N PRO A 187 -23.10 -9.19 -31.46
CA PRO A 187 -23.28 -10.37 -30.61
C PRO A 187 -22.56 -10.29 -29.25
N ASP A 188 -22.09 -9.12 -28.82
CA ASP A 188 -21.58 -8.89 -27.46
C ASP A 188 -22.71 -8.37 -26.55
N PRO A 189 -23.40 -9.25 -25.80
CA PRO A 189 -24.55 -8.90 -24.99
C PRO A 189 -24.19 -8.09 -23.74
N ALA A 190 -22.92 -7.75 -23.49
CA ALA A 190 -22.53 -6.93 -22.35
C ALA A 190 -22.67 -5.43 -22.63
N THR A 191 -22.54 -5.01 -23.89
CA THR A 191 -22.43 -3.59 -24.25
C THR A 191 -23.72 -3.01 -24.85
N GLY A 192 -24.62 -3.85 -25.37
CA GLY A 192 -25.85 -3.37 -26.05
C GLY A 192 -25.54 -2.44 -27.22
N LYS A 193 -24.34 -2.54 -27.80
CA LYS A 193 -23.86 -1.64 -28.84
C LYS A 193 -24.37 -2.10 -30.20
N THR A 194 -24.91 -1.14 -30.93
CA THR A 194 -25.21 -1.30 -32.36
C THR A 194 -23.91 -1.23 -33.17
N LEU A 195 -23.94 -1.76 -34.40
CA LEU A 195 -22.84 -1.62 -35.35
C LEU A 195 -22.45 -0.14 -35.53
N GLN A 196 -23.44 0.75 -35.55
CA GLN A 196 -23.20 2.19 -35.65
C GLN A 196 -22.32 2.68 -34.49
N THR A 197 -22.70 2.42 -33.25
CA THR A 197 -21.93 2.86 -32.08
C THR A 197 -20.51 2.29 -32.11
N SER A 198 -20.35 1.02 -32.45
CA SER A 198 -19.04 0.36 -32.54
C SER A 198 -18.12 1.02 -33.58
N VAL A 199 -18.64 1.31 -34.78
CA VAL A 199 -17.86 2.00 -35.83
C VAL A 199 -17.45 3.41 -35.38
N ARG A 200 -18.35 4.14 -34.73
CA ARG A 200 -18.06 5.51 -34.26
C ARG A 200 -17.03 5.54 -33.13
N GLU A 201 -17.08 4.59 -32.21
CA GLU A 201 -16.06 4.44 -31.15
C GLU A 201 -14.71 4.00 -31.73
N ALA A 202 -14.70 3.09 -32.70
CA ALA A 202 -13.48 2.70 -33.42
C ALA A 202 -12.88 3.90 -34.17
N ALA A 203 -13.72 4.74 -34.78
CA ALA A 203 -13.28 5.98 -35.42
C ALA A 203 -12.64 6.95 -34.41
N TYR A 204 -13.23 7.10 -33.21
CA TYR A 204 -12.64 7.89 -32.13
C TYR A 204 -11.29 7.34 -31.69
N THR A 205 -11.19 6.03 -31.42
CA THR A 205 -9.94 5.38 -30.99
C THR A 205 -8.83 5.54 -32.03
N CYS A 206 -9.15 5.35 -33.31
CA CYS A 206 -8.21 5.56 -34.41
C CYS A 206 -7.70 7.02 -34.44
N ARG A 207 -8.60 7.97 -34.21
CA ARG A 207 -8.29 9.40 -34.18
C ARG A 207 -7.34 9.78 -33.03
N GLU A 208 -7.62 9.27 -31.83
CA GLU A 208 -6.74 9.48 -30.67
C GLU A 208 -5.37 8.82 -30.87
N ALA A 209 -5.32 7.63 -31.48
CA ALA A 209 -4.07 6.97 -31.83
C ALA A 209 -3.24 7.80 -32.82
N ILE A 210 -3.87 8.36 -33.87
CA ILE A 210 -3.21 9.27 -34.82
C ILE A 210 -2.63 10.49 -34.08
N ARG A 211 -3.40 11.10 -33.18
CA ARG A 211 -3.01 12.31 -32.43
C ARG A 211 -1.93 12.08 -31.38
N SER A 212 -1.86 10.86 -30.84
CA SER A 212 -0.86 10.48 -29.84
C SER A 212 0.58 10.51 -30.37
N ILE A 213 0.76 10.45 -31.69
CA ILE A 213 2.07 10.43 -32.34
C ILE A 213 2.40 11.80 -32.92
N ALA A 214 3.34 12.51 -32.28
CA ALA A 214 3.76 13.84 -32.70
C ALA A 214 4.28 13.87 -34.15
N ASN A 215 3.88 14.90 -34.91
CA ASN A 215 4.28 15.14 -36.30
C ASN A 215 3.91 14.04 -37.32
N LEU A 216 3.08 13.04 -36.95
CA LEU A 216 2.72 11.93 -37.86
C LEU A 216 2.07 12.42 -39.17
N TYR A 217 1.28 13.50 -39.08
CA TYR A 217 0.63 14.14 -40.22
C TYR A 217 1.61 14.68 -41.27
N ASP A 218 2.82 15.09 -40.85
CA ASP A 218 3.81 15.69 -41.74
C ASP A 218 4.51 14.63 -42.60
N TYR A 219 4.47 13.36 -42.16
CA TYR A 219 5.21 12.27 -42.80
C TYR A 219 4.34 11.28 -43.57
N ILE A 220 3.01 11.26 -43.35
CA ILE A 220 2.10 10.28 -43.96
C ILE A 220 1.01 10.98 -44.76
N SER A 221 1.06 10.82 -46.09
CA SER A 221 0.06 11.36 -47.01
C SER A 221 -1.34 10.83 -46.70
N GLY A 222 -2.36 11.70 -46.72
CA GLY A 222 -3.75 11.30 -46.53
C GLY A 222 -4.19 11.14 -45.07
N LEU A 223 -3.25 11.11 -44.11
CA LEU A 223 -3.57 10.94 -42.68
C LEU A 223 -4.37 12.12 -42.11
N ARG A 224 -4.06 13.35 -42.57
CA ARG A 224 -4.83 14.55 -42.22
C ARG A 224 -6.26 14.48 -42.75
N SER A 225 -6.42 14.00 -43.97
CA SER A 225 -7.74 13.78 -44.58
C SER A 225 -8.52 12.69 -43.86
N LEU A 226 -7.83 11.65 -43.38
CA LEU A 226 -8.42 10.60 -42.56
C LEU A 226 -8.92 11.13 -41.22
N ASP A 227 -8.10 11.87 -40.47
CA ASP A 227 -8.52 12.47 -39.19
C ASP A 227 -9.77 13.35 -39.36
N MET A 228 -9.81 14.21 -40.37
CA MET A 228 -11.00 15.02 -40.68
C MET A 228 -12.22 14.17 -41.06
N ALA A 229 -12.03 13.07 -41.81
CA ALA A 229 -13.13 12.17 -42.16
C ALA A 229 -13.64 11.40 -40.94
N LEU A 230 -12.74 10.92 -40.08
CA LEU A 230 -13.09 10.23 -38.84
C LEU A 230 -13.80 11.17 -37.86
N GLU A 231 -13.40 12.44 -37.77
CA GLU A 231 -14.07 13.45 -36.94
C GLU A 231 -15.57 13.56 -37.23
N SER A 232 -15.98 13.40 -38.48
CA SER A 232 -17.39 13.51 -38.88
C SER A 232 -18.28 12.39 -38.34
N ILE A 233 -17.70 11.24 -37.97
CA ILE A 233 -18.43 10.08 -37.48
C ILE A 233 -18.07 9.70 -36.04
N ALA A 234 -16.89 10.10 -35.55
CA ALA A 234 -16.35 9.67 -34.26
C ALA A 234 -17.31 9.96 -33.10
N LEU A 235 -17.41 8.99 -32.19
CA LEU A 235 -18.10 9.13 -30.91
C LEU A 235 -17.13 8.72 -29.82
N ARG A 236 -16.90 9.62 -28.86
CA ARG A 236 -16.12 9.27 -27.67
C ARG A 236 -16.85 8.14 -26.93
N PRO A 237 -16.20 6.99 -26.69
CA PRO A 237 -16.80 5.92 -25.91
C PRO A 237 -17.10 6.45 -24.51
N ILE A 238 -18.31 6.21 -24.02
CA ILE A 238 -18.67 6.54 -22.64
C ILE A 238 -17.94 5.53 -21.76
N THR A 239 -17.12 6.04 -20.86
CA THR A 239 -16.40 5.18 -19.91
C THR A 239 -17.35 4.71 -18.81
N GLU A 240 -17.08 3.54 -18.22
CA GLU A 240 -17.89 3.04 -17.09
C GLU A 240 -17.92 4.06 -15.93
N ASP A 241 -16.85 4.83 -15.72
CA ASP A 241 -16.79 5.86 -14.67
C ASP A 241 -17.71 7.04 -14.98
N GLU A 242 -17.83 7.44 -16.26
CA GLU A 242 -18.80 8.45 -16.71
C GLU A 242 -20.24 7.92 -16.61
N GLU A 243 -20.47 6.63 -16.90
CA GLU A 243 -21.79 5.99 -16.71
C GLU A 243 -22.19 6.00 -15.23
N VAL A 244 -21.29 5.61 -14.33
CA VAL A 244 -21.51 5.63 -12.87
C VAL A 244 -21.80 7.05 -12.38
N ALA A 245 -21.04 8.05 -12.86
CA ALA A 245 -21.23 9.44 -12.48
C ALA A 245 -22.58 10.01 -12.95
N ALA A 246 -23.13 9.54 -14.07
CA ALA A 246 -24.42 9.98 -14.62
C ALA A 246 -25.62 9.16 -14.11
N ALA A 247 -25.45 7.87 -13.82
CA ALA A 247 -26.52 6.94 -13.46
C ALA A 247 -27.26 7.32 -12.17
N ASP A 248 -28.59 7.25 -12.13
CA ASP A 248 -29.38 7.44 -10.89
C ASP A 248 -29.21 6.26 -9.90
N PRO A 249 -29.56 6.41 -8.62
CA PRO A 249 -29.37 5.37 -7.61
C PRO A 249 -29.98 4.00 -7.94
N ASN A 250 -31.12 3.95 -8.63
CA ASN A 250 -31.74 2.66 -8.99
C ASN A 250 -30.96 1.97 -10.11
N THR A 251 -30.48 2.74 -11.10
CA THR A 251 -29.57 2.23 -12.13
C THR A 251 -28.27 1.70 -11.52
N LEU A 252 -27.71 2.39 -10.51
CA LEU A 252 -26.53 1.92 -9.78
C LEU A 252 -26.80 0.56 -9.12
N VAL A 253 -27.95 0.41 -8.42
CA VAL A 253 -28.34 -0.86 -7.79
C VAL A 253 -28.47 -2.00 -8.81
N ILE A 254 -29.13 -1.76 -9.95
CA ILE A 254 -29.29 -2.77 -11.00
C ILE A 254 -27.91 -3.23 -11.52
N ASN A 255 -26.98 -2.30 -11.73
CA ASN A 255 -25.66 -2.61 -12.25
C ASN A 255 -24.73 -3.26 -11.23
N ILE A 256 -24.90 -3.02 -9.92
CA ILE A 256 -24.21 -3.79 -8.86
C ILE A 256 -24.60 -5.26 -8.96
N LEU A 257 -25.86 -5.57 -9.26
CA LEU A 257 -26.35 -6.95 -9.39
C LEU A 257 -25.98 -7.62 -10.72
N ASN A 258 -25.35 -6.90 -11.66
CA ASN A 258 -24.97 -7.42 -12.96
C ASN A 258 -23.52 -7.95 -12.94
N PRO A 259 -23.29 -9.27 -13.06
CA PRO A 259 -21.95 -9.85 -13.01
C PRO A 259 -21.07 -9.50 -14.23
N LYS A 260 -21.64 -8.91 -15.28
CA LYS A 260 -20.89 -8.44 -16.46
C LYS A 260 -20.24 -7.07 -16.26
N ARG A 261 -20.59 -6.36 -15.19
CA ARG A 261 -20.09 -5.01 -14.89
C ARG A 261 -19.10 -5.04 -13.73
N THR A 262 -18.32 -3.98 -13.58
CA THR A 262 -17.34 -3.87 -12.50
C THR A 262 -18.05 -3.52 -11.19
N GLN A 263 -18.65 -4.52 -10.53
CA GLN A 263 -19.58 -4.33 -9.40
C GLN A 263 -19.07 -3.37 -8.30
N ILE A 264 -17.78 -3.41 -7.98
CA ILE A 264 -17.15 -2.53 -6.98
C ILE A 264 -17.22 -1.04 -7.37
N LYS A 265 -17.06 -0.70 -8.65
CA LYS A 265 -17.16 0.69 -9.14
C LYS A 265 -18.59 1.23 -8.95
N TRP A 266 -19.58 0.43 -9.30
CA TRP A 266 -20.99 0.79 -9.15
C TRP A 266 -21.39 0.89 -7.67
N LEU A 267 -20.87 0.01 -6.82
CA LEU A 267 -21.06 0.05 -5.37
C LEU A 267 -20.48 1.34 -4.77
N ARG A 268 -19.26 1.71 -5.17
CA ARG A 268 -18.63 2.97 -4.78
C ARG A 268 -19.45 4.18 -5.23
N GLY A 269 -19.88 4.21 -6.49
CA GLY A 269 -20.74 5.27 -7.00
C GLY A 269 -22.05 5.42 -6.23
N LEU A 270 -22.65 4.31 -5.80
CA LEU A 270 -23.85 4.31 -4.95
C LEU A 270 -23.56 4.97 -3.59
N ILE A 271 -22.43 4.63 -2.94
CA ILE A 271 -21.97 5.24 -1.68
C ILE A 271 -21.72 6.75 -1.85
N GLU A 272 -21.09 7.16 -2.95
CA GLU A 272 -20.77 8.58 -3.22
C GLU A 272 -22.03 9.45 -3.33
N ARG A 273 -23.09 8.93 -3.95
CA ARG A 273 -24.38 9.60 -4.16
C ARG A 273 -25.21 9.78 -2.88
N GLY A 274 -24.96 8.97 -1.85
CA GLY A 274 -25.66 9.07 -0.56
C GLY A 274 -26.59 7.89 -0.28
N ILE A 275 -26.05 6.81 0.30
CA ILE A 275 -26.84 5.59 0.61
C ILE A 275 -27.73 5.71 1.83
N PHE A 276 -27.41 6.60 2.77
CA PHE A 276 -28.04 6.64 4.09
C PHE A 276 -29.43 7.28 4.07
N GLU A 277 -29.87 7.77 2.92
CA GLU A 277 -31.21 8.29 2.68
C GLU A 277 -32.25 7.18 2.44
N SER A 278 -31.79 5.93 2.23
CA SER A 278 -32.66 4.83 1.79
C SER A 278 -32.23 3.47 2.36
N ALA A 279 -33.10 2.87 3.18
CA ALA A 279 -32.90 1.53 3.73
C ALA A 279 -32.68 0.43 2.68
N PRO A 280 -33.40 0.42 1.52
CA PRO A 280 -33.08 -0.49 0.42
C PRO A 280 -31.64 -0.39 -0.09
N TYR A 281 -31.07 0.82 -0.17
CA TYR A 281 -29.70 1.00 -0.66
C TYR A 281 -28.68 0.52 0.36
N MET A 282 -28.89 0.80 1.65
CA MET A 282 -28.09 0.25 2.73
C MET A 282 -28.09 -1.28 2.71
N LYS A 283 -29.25 -1.92 2.50
CA LYS A 283 -29.34 -3.38 2.38
C LYS A 283 -28.54 -3.93 1.20
N VAL A 284 -28.59 -3.29 0.03
CA VAL A 284 -27.79 -3.69 -1.14
C VAL A 284 -26.29 -3.62 -0.82
N VAL A 285 -25.84 -2.59 -0.09
CA VAL A 285 -24.45 -2.46 0.34
C VAL A 285 -24.05 -3.57 1.31
N ILE A 286 -24.90 -3.90 2.29
CA ILE A 286 -24.69 -5.03 3.23
C ILE A 286 -24.59 -6.36 2.48
N ASP A 287 -25.55 -6.64 1.59
CA ASP A 287 -25.61 -7.90 0.83
C ASP A 287 -24.37 -8.08 -0.10
N ASN A 288 -23.70 -6.98 -0.44
CA ASN A 288 -22.51 -6.94 -1.27
C ASN A 288 -21.24 -6.54 -0.51
N ALA A 289 -21.23 -6.60 0.84
CA ALA A 289 -20.11 -6.17 1.66
C ALA A 289 -18.77 -6.85 1.32
N ARG A 290 -18.81 -8.08 0.78
CA ARG A 290 -17.62 -8.82 0.30
C ARG A 290 -16.88 -8.14 -0.86
N LEU A 291 -17.53 -7.22 -1.57
CA LEU A 291 -16.94 -6.48 -2.69
C LEU A 291 -16.22 -5.20 -2.23
N ILE A 292 -16.35 -4.84 -0.95
CA ILE A 292 -15.82 -3.59 -0.42
C ILE A 292 -14.34 -3.76 -0.11
N ASP A 293 -13.52 -2.95 -0.78
CA ASP A 293 -12.10 -2.79 -0.46
C ASP A 293 -11.89 -1.70 0.61
N GLN A 294 -10.63 -1.51 1.01
CA GLN A 294 -10.25 -0.53 2.02
C GLN A 294 -10.73 0.89 1.65
N ASP A 295 -10.50 1.34 0.42
CA ASP A 295 -10.83 2.71 0.01
C ASP A 295 -12.34 2.95 -0.05
N THR A 296 -13.11 1.95 -0.50
CA THR A 296 -14.58 2.02 -0.51
C THR A 296 -15.13 2.02 0.92
N CYS A 297 -14.53 1.27 1.84
CA CYS A 297 -14.90 1.29 3.26
C CYS A 297 -14.58 2.64 3.93
N GLN A 298 -13.42 3.25 3.60
CA GLN A 298 -13.08 4.59 4.07
C GLN A 298 -14.11 5.62 3.59
N LEU A 299 -14.47 5.58 2.30
CA LEU A 299 -15.50 6.45 1.76
C LEU A 299 -16.84 6.27 2.50
N LEU A 300 -17.25 5.03 2.75
CA LEU A 300 -18.46 4.70 3.50
C LEU A 300 -18.44 5.30 4.91
N LEU A 301 -17.33 5.15 5.64
CA LEU A 301 -17.13 5.73 6.98
C LEU A 301 -17.26 7.26 6.95
N ASN A 302 -16.57 7.91 6.02
CA ASN A 302 -16.58 9.37 5.91
C ASN A 302 -17.99 9.89 5.58
N LYS A 303 -18.69 9.22 4.66
CA LYS A 303 -20.08 9.54 4.33
C LYS A 303 -21.02 9.31 5.51
N ALA A 304 -20.81 8.26 6.31
CA ALA A 304 -21.63 7.98 7.49
C ALA A 304 -21.48 9.09 8.54
N VAL A 305 -20.23 9.45 8.88
CA VAL A 305 -19.95 10.53 9.85
C VAL A 305 -20.52 11.85 9.35
N GLN A 306 -20.31 12.20 8.08
CA GLN A 306 -20.84 13.42 7.47
C GLN A 306 -22.37 13.45 7.55
N TYR A 307 -23.03 12.35 7.19
CA TYR A 307 -24.49 12.26 7.18
C TYR A 307 -25.08 12.35 8.59
N ILE A 308 -24.52 11.62 9.57
CA ILE A 308 -24.98 11.67 10.97
C ILE A 308 -24.73 13.04 11.59
N SER A 309 -23.61 13.68 11.29
CA SER A 309 -23.28 15.00 11.84
C SER A 309 -24.17 16.11 11.28
N SER A 310 -24.65 15.96 10.04
CA SER A 310 -25.37 17.01 9.32
C SER A 310 -26.89 16.90 9.42
N ASN A 311 -27.43 15.77 9.87
CA ASN A 311 -28.87 15.48 9.86
C ASN A 311 -29.39 15.08 11.23
N SER A 312 -30.66 15.40 11.51
CA SER A 312 -31.38 14.86 12.66
C SER A 312 -31.91 13.47 12.32
N ILE A 313 -31.26 12.42 12.83
CA ILE A 313 -31.55 11.03 12.47
C ILE A 313 -32.40 10.35 13.56
N MET A 314 -33.43 9.61 13.16
CA MET A 314 -34.20 8.78 14.11
C MET A 314 -33.34 7.60 14.60
N GLN A 315 -33.54 7.18 15.86
CA GLN A 315 -32.71 6.13 16.46
C GLN A 315 -32.72 4.80 15.68
N THR A 316 -33.85 4.46 15.04
CA THR A 316 -33.98 3.27 14.19
C THR A 316 -33.10 3.36 12.94
N ASP A 317 -33.03 4.52 12.31
CA ASP A 317 -32.21 4.74 11.12
C ASP A 317 -30.72 4.78 11.49
N LEU A 318 -30.39 5.39 12.64
CA LEU A 318 -29.03 5.39 13.16
C LEU A 318 -28.52 3.97 13.45
N ALA A 319 -29.37 3.09 13.97
CA ALA A 319 -29.02 1.68 14.17
C ALA A 319 -28.72 0.97 12.83
N LEU A 320 -29.53 1.21 11.79
CA LEU A 320 -29.32 0.64 10.46
C LEU A 320 -28.06 1.18 9.77
N ILE A 321 -27.76 2.47 9.93
CA ILE A 321 -26.51 3.08 9.44
C ILE A 321 -25.30 2.39 10.09
N ARG A 322 -25.33 2.20 11.41
CA ARG A 322 -24.26 1.50 12.14
C ARG A 322 -24.12 0.05 11.69
N GLU A 323 -25.22 -0.67 11.55
CA GLU A 323 -25.22 -2.05 11.04
C GLU A 323 -24.60 -2.12 9.64
N THR A 324 -24.93 -1.18 8.76
CA THR A 324 -24.37 -1.07 7.41
C THR A 324 -22.86 -0.89 7.46
N VAL A 325 -22.40 0.13 8.20
CA VAL A 325 -20.97 0.44 8.34
C VAL A 325 -20.20 -0.75 8.92
N PHE A 326 -20.68 -1.34 10.03
CA PHE A 326 -19.95 -2.42 10.71
C PHE A 326 -20.02 -3.74 9.96
N SER A 327 -21.05 -4.01 9.17
CA SER A 327 -21.08 -5.18 8.28
C SER A 327 -20.02 -5.07 7.19
N CYS A 328 -19.87 -3.88 6.60
CA CYS A 328 -18.85 -3.60 5.60
C CYS A 328 -17.45 -3.66 6.18
N LEU A 329 -17.24 -3.04 7.35
CA LEU A 329 -15.96 -3.04 8.04
C LEU A 329 -15.51 -4.48 8.38
N ARG A 330 -16.42 -5.34 8.84
CA ARG A 330 -16.12 -6.75 9.15
C ARG A 330 -15.75 -7.56 7.91
N ALA A 331 -16.25 -7.21 6.73
CA ALA A 331 -15.92 -7.89 5.47
C ALA A 331 -14.47 -7.62 5.02
N VAL A 332 -13.91 -6.49 5.41
CA VAL A 332 -12.54 -6.09 5.10
C VAL A 332 -11.52 -6.88 5.96
N SER A 333 -10.28 -6.99 5.50
CA SER A 333 -9.20 -7.69 6.21
C SER A 333 -8.83 -7.00 7.52
N LEU A 334 -8.28 -7.75 8.48
CA LEU A 334 -7.92 -7.20 9.80
C LEU A 334 -6.88 -6.07 9.70
N ASN A 335 -5.90 -6.23 8.82
CA ASN A 335 -4.85 -5.23 8.58
C ASN A 335 -5.44 -3.94 8.00
N ASP A 336 -6.37 -4.07 7.06
CA ASP A 336 -7.02 -2.91 6.44
C ASP A 336 -7.96 -2.21 7.44
N GLN A 337 -8.66 -2.96 8.30
CA GLN A 337 -9.43 -2.39 9.42
C GLN A 337 -8.55 -1.56 10.37
N MET A 338 -7.34 -2.02 10.67
CA MET A 338 -6.39 -1.24 11.50
C MET A 338 -5.96 0.06 10.83
N GLN A 339 -5.67 0.02 9.52
CA GLN A 339 -5.33 1.22 8.75
C GLN A 339 -6.51 2.19 8.63
N LEU A 340 -7.73 1.66 8.46
CA LEU A 340 -8.95 2.46 8.47
C LEU A 340 -9.15 3.12 9.84
N LEU A 341 -8.87 2.42 10.94
CA LEU A 341 -9.01 2.95 12.29
C LEU A 341 -8.00 4.07 12.55
N GLU A 342 -6.78 3.94 12.03
CA GLU A 342 -5.76 4.99 12.04
C GLU A 342 -6.26 6.25 11.32
N ARG A 343 -6.63 6.12 10.04
CA ARG A 343 -7.13 7.25 9.22
C ARG A 343 -8.37 7.89 9.85
N PHE A 344 -9.33 7.08 10.30
CA PHE A 344 -10.55 7.54 10.94
C PHE A 344 -10.26 8.32 12.23
N SER A 345 -9.36 7.80 13.07
CA SER A 345 -8.96 8.47 14.29
C SER A 345 -8.19 9.77 13.98
N GLU A 346 -7.38 9.83 12.91
CA GLU A 346 -6.66 11.04 12.51
C GLU A 346 -7.61 12.13 12.00
N GLU A 347 -8.61 11.75 11.22
CA GLU A 347 -9.56 12.67 10.59
C GLU A 347 -10.62 13.18 11.59
N TYR A 348 -11.15 12.29 12.43
CA TYR A 348 -12.29 12.60 13.31
C TYR A 348 -11.92 12.68 14.80
N GLY A 349 -10.78 12.15 15.23
CA GLY A 349 -10.37 12.15 16.64
C GLY A 349 -11.21 11.19 17.49
N GLN A 350 -11.73 11.66 18.62
CA GLN A 350 -12.51 10.86 19.59
C GLN A 350 -14.03 11.02 19.37
N THR A 351 -14.49 11.06 18.12
CA THR A 351 -15.94 11.14 17.88
C THR A 351 -16.63 9.90 18.42
N ASN A 352 -17.73 10.10 19.13
CA ASN A 352 -18.60 9.04 19.63
C ASN A 352 -19.84 8.84 18.76
N ILE A 353 -19.84 9.35 17.52
CA ILE A 353 -21.02 9.43 16.65
C ILE A 353 -21.58 8.05 16.29
N LEU A 354 -20.72 7.03 16.25
CA LEU A 354 -21.07 5.64 15.98
C LEU A 354 -21.41 4.82 17.25
N THR A 355 -21.35 5.42 18.45
CA THR A 355 -21.54 4.69 19.73
C THR A 355 -22.95 4.12 19.88
N SER A 356 -23.08 2.80 19.97
CA SER A 356 -24.36 2.13 20.27
C SER A 356 -24.86 2.37 21.71
N ASP A 357 -26.17 2.30 21.91
CA ASP A 357 -26.79 2.47 23.25
C ASP A 357 -26.33 1.38 24.24
N ASN A 358 -25.96 0.20 23.72
CA ASN A 358 -25.50 -0.95 24.49
C ASN A 358 -23.97 -1.10 24.49
N PHE A 359 -23.23 -0.04 24.15
CA PHE A 359 -21.79 -0.12 23.91
C PHE A 359 -21.01 -0.76 25.07
N GLU A 360 -21.19 -0.29 26.31
CA GLU A 360 -20.46 -0.84 27.46
C GLU A 360 -20.75 -2.34 27.67
N SER A 361 -22.02 -2.75 27.53
CA SER A 361 -22.43 -4.15 27.63
C SER A 361 -21.79 -5.00 26.54
N SER A 362 -21.68 -4.48 25.32
CA SER A 362 -20.99 -5.15 24.20
C SER A 362 -19.48 -5.30 24.46
N VAL A 363 -18.82 -4.28 25.01
CA VAL A 363 -17.41 -4.36 25.41
C VAL A 363 -17.22 -5.43 26.47
N ILE A 364 -18.03 -5.45 27.54
CA ILE A 364 -17.94 -6.47 28.60
C ILE A 364 -18.21 -7.86 28.04
N GLY A 365 -19.19 -8.01 27.15
CA GLY A 365 -19.48 -9.26 26.44
C GLY A 365 -18.28 -9.77 25.64
N LEU A 366 -17.63 -8.89 24.88
CA LEU A 366 -16.42 -9.22 24.13
C LEU A 366 -15.26 -9.63 25.05
N LEU A 367 -15.04 -8.89 26.13
CA LEU A 367 -13.98 -9.20 27.10
C LEU A 367 -14.19 -10.56 27.77
N ASN A 368 -15.44 -10.92 28.10
CA ASN A 368 -15.76 -12.24 28.64
C ASN A 368 -15.59 -13.34 27.58
N LYS A 369 -15.91 -13.07 26.31
CA LYS A 369 -15.69 -13.98 25.17
C LYS A 369 -14.20 -14.26 24.97
N ILE A 370 -13.35 -13.23 25.01
CA ILE A 370 -11.89 -13.35 24.89
C ILE A 370 -11.30 -14.28 25.96
N VAL A 371 -11.83 -14.21 27.18
CA VAL A 371 -11.37 -15.05 28.29
C VAL A 371 -11.79 -16.51 28.14
N SER A 372 -12.95 -16.72 27.51
CA SER A 372 -13.54 -18.06 27.35
C SER A 372 -13.05 -18.78 26.09
N ASP A 373 -12.69 -18.04 25.04
CA ASP A 373 -12.27 -18.59 23.75
C ASP A 373 -10.78 -18.94 23.74
N SER A 374 -10.47 -20.22 23.98
CA SER A 374 -9.09 -20.73 23.90
C SER A 374 -8.45 -20.63 22.51
N ASN A 375 -9.25 -20.52 21.44
CA ASN A 375 -8.77 -20.59 20.05
C ASN A 375 -8.70 -19.23 19.33
N ARG A 376 -8.94 -18.11 20.03
CA ARG A 376 -8.65 -16.73 19.57
C ARG A 376 -8.98 -16.48 18.09
N SER A 377 -10.25 -16.65 17.74
CA SER A 377 -10.70 -16.45 16.35
C SER A 377 -10.40 -15.01 15.87
N PRO A 378 -9.98 -14.83 14.59
CA PRO A 378 -9.79 -13.50 13.97
C PRO A 378 -10.98 -12.55 14.17
N GLU A 379 -12.18 -13.09 14.26
CA GLU A 379 -13.47 -12.44 14.42
C GLU A 379 -13.55 -11.65 15.74
N VAL A 380 -12.91 -12.15 16.81
CA VAL A 380 -12.84 -11.44 18.09
C VAL A 380 -12.03 -10.16 17.97
N TYR A 381 -10.94 -10.17 17.19
CA TYR A 381 -10.14 -8.98 16.93
C TYR A 381 -10.85 -8.01 15.98
N LYS A 382 -11.61 -8.51 15.00
CA LYS A 382 -12.50 -7.67 14.18
C LYS A 382 -13.56 -6.97 15.03
N ASP A 383 -14.21 -7.70 15.95
CA ASP A 383 -15.18 -7.11 16.87
C ASP A 383 -14.53 -6.05 17.78
N THR A 384 -13.29 -6.27 18.21
CA THR A 384 -12.51 -5.26 18.95
C THR A 384 -12.34 -3.97 18.14
N LEU A 385 -11.93 -4.10 16.87
CA LEU A 385 -11.75 -2.95 15.98
C LEU A 385 -13.08 -2.22 15.76
N CYS A 386 -14.18 -2.94 15.52
CA CYS A 386 -15.52 -2.32 15.42
C CYS A 386 -15.88 -1.50 16.66
N LEU A 387 -15.65 -2.03 17.87
CA LEU A 387 -15.89 -1.28 19.10
C LEU A 387 -14.99 -0.05 19.24
N ALA A 388 -13.77 -0.11 18.70
CA ALA A 388 -12.88 1.05 18.68
C ALA A 388 -13.37 2.16 17.74
N PHE A 389 -13.98 1.79 16.60
CA PHE A 389 -14.66 2.77 15.72
C PHE A 389 -15.93 3.35 16.36
N GLU A 390 -16.66 2.56 17.16
CA GLU A 390 -17.84 3.07 17.89
C GLU A 390 -17.45 4.13 18.93
N ASN A 391 -16.55 3.75 19.86
CA ASN A 391 -16.08 4.62 20.92
C ASN A 391 -14.76 4.14 21.51
N SER A 392 -13.67 4.65 20.94
CA SER A 392 -12.32 4.23 21.33
C SER A 392 -11.96 4.61 22.77
N GLU A 393 -12.44 5.74 23.28
CA GLU A 393 -12.15 6.20 24.65
C GLU A 393 -12.79 5.30 25.70
N VAL A 394 -14.09 5.05 25.57
CA VAL A 394 -14.83 4.20 26.51
C VAL A 394 -14.34 2.75 26.42
N LEU A 395 -14.01 2.25 25.22
CA LEU A 395 -13.38 0.93 25.05
C LEU A 395 -12.09 0.85 25.88
N LEU A 396 -11.18 1.82 25.72
CA LEU A 396 -9.91 1.84 26.43
C LEU A 396 -10.11 1.92 27.95
N SER A 397 -11.01 2.77 28.41
CA SER A 397 -11.34 2.91 29.84
C SER A 397 -11.81 1.59 30.45
N ILE A 398 -12.73 0.88 29.78
CA ILE A 398 -13.24 -0.42 30.25
C ILE A 398 -12.15 -1.49 30.21
N CYS A 399 -11.36 -1.56 29.14
CA CYS A 399 -10.25 -2.52 29.01
C CYS A 399 -9.23 -2.33 30.12
N LEU A 400 -8.88 -1.09 30.44
CA LEU A 400 -7.95 -0.76 31.53
C LEU A 400 -8.55 -1.12 32.90
N ARG A 401 -9.83 -0.81 33.13
CA ARG A 401 -10.55 -1.20 34.35
C ARG A 401 -10.53 -2.72 34.55
N GLU A 402 -10.85 -3.49 33.50
CA GLU A 402 -10.85 -4.96 33.57
C GLU A 402 -9.45 -5.58 33.70
N CYS A 403 -8.41 -4.94 33.13
CA CYS A 403 -7.02 -5.34 33.37
C CYS A 403 -6.63 -5.25 34.85
N LEU A 404 -7.20 -4.30 35.59
CA LEU A 404 -6.92 -4.13 37.01
C LEU A 404 -7.67 -5.11 37.90
N THR A 405 -8.90 -5.46 37.52
CA THR A 405 -9.73 -6.37 38.32
C THR A 405 -9.30 -7.82 38.16
N SER A 406 -8.72 -8.23 37.02
CA SER A 406 -8.34 -9.63 36.77
C SER A 406 -6.98 -9.81 36.10
N LYS A 407 -6.09 -10.51 36.82
CA LYS A 407 -4.77 -10.91 36.31
C LYS A 407 -4.86 -11.82 35.08
N GLN A 408 -5.80 -12.77 35.07
CA GLN A 408 -5.97 -13.70 33.94
C GLN A 408 -6.43 -12.97 32.67
N LYS A 409 -7.32 -11.97 32.82
CA LYS A 409 -7.79 -11.15 31.68
C LYS A 409 -6.69 -10.25 31.13
N SER A 410 -5.76 -9.83 31.98
CA SER A 410 -4.79 -8.80 31.63
C SER A 410 -3.96 -9.14 30.39
N ASP A 411 -3.35 -10.32 30.30
CA ASP A 411 -2.50 -10.67 29.14
C ASP A 411 -3.30 -10.71 27.83
N LEU A 412 -4.55 -11.20 27.88
CA LEU A 412 -5.45 -11.28 26.72
C LEU A 412 -5.93 -9.90 26.27
N ILE A 413 -6.29 -9.03 27.23
CA ILE A 413 -6.68 -7.65 26.93
C ILE A 413 -5.49 -6.90 26.34
N VAL A 414 -4.28 -7.09 26.87
CA VAL A 414 -3.08 -6.43 26.31
C VAL A 414 -2.85 -6.84 24.86
N GLU A 415 -3.01 -8.12 24.54
CA GLU A 415 -2.92 -8.60 23.16
C GLU A 415 -3.99 -7.96 22.26
N MET A 416 -5.24 -7.89 22.72
CA MET A 416 -6.33 -7.21 22.03
C MET A 416 -6.02 -5.73 21.78
N LEU A 417 -5.45 -5.02 22.77
CA LEU A 417 -5.08 -3.61 22.66
C LEU A 417 -4.02 -3.35 21.57
N GLN A 418 -3.24 -4.36 21.16
CA GLN A 418 -2.26 -4.20 20.06
C GLN A 418 -2.94 -3.91 18.71
N TYR A 419 -4.15 -4.42 18.50
CA TYR A 419 -4.89 -4.20 17.25
C TYR A 419 -5.47 -2.78 17.17
N ILE A 420 -5.79 -2.17 18.30
CA ILE A 420 -6.27 -0.78 18.36
C ILE A 420 -5.14 0.22 18.66
N LYS A 421 -3.87 -0.20 18.45
CA LYS A 421 -2.68 0.66 18.59
C LYS A 421 -2.81 2.05 17.94
N PRO A 422 -3.39 2.21 16.74
CA PRO A 422 -3.52 3.53 16.11
C PRO A 422 -4.26 4.57 16.96
N VAL A 423 -5.29 4.15 17.69
CA VAL A 423 -6.07 5.02 18.59
C VAL A 423 -5.18 5.66 19.66
N PHE A 424 -4.23 4.90 20.20
CA PHE A 424 -3.32 5.39 21.22
C PHE A 424 -2.37 6.46 20.68
N ASN A 425 -1.99 6.41 19.40
CA ASN A 425 -1.10 7.43 18.85
C ASN A 425 -1.79 8.80 18.75
N ILE A 426 -3.11 8.80 18.55
CA ILE A 426 -3.87 10.00 18.21
C ILE A 426 -4.52 10.63 19.45
N SER A 427 -5.03 9.80 20.37
CA SER A 427 -5.62 10.30 21.64
C SER A 427 -4.63 11.15 22.46
N TYR A 428 -3.32 10.87 22.35
CA TYR A 428 -2.26 11.59 23.08
C TYR A 428 -1.89 12.96 22.47
N ARG A 429 -2.36 13.30 21.26
CA ARG A 429 -2.04 14.59 20.64
C ARG A 429 -2.85 15.77 21.19
N GLY A 430 -3.89 15.56 22.00
CA GLY A 430 -4.72 16.69 22.45
C GLY A 430 -5.70 16.48 23.61
N THR A 431 -5.87 15.28 24.16
CA THR A 431 -6.86 15.07 25.24
C THR A 431 -6.18 14.70 26.56
N THR A 432 -6.41 15.53 27.58
CA THR A 432 -6.04 15.25 28.98
C THR A 432 -6.69 13.97 29.51
N VAL A 433 -7.77 13.53 28.87
CA VAL A 433 -8.66 12.45 29.34
C VAL A 433 -7.94 11.09 29.40
N GLY A 434 -7.15 10.72 28.40
CA GLY A 434 -6.41 9.45 28.42
C GLY A 434 -5.37 9.38 29.55
N LEU A 435 -4.76 10.52 29.91
CA LEU A 435 -3.75 10.59 30.96
C LEU A 435 -4.38 10.73 32.35
N THR A 436 -5.42 11.56 32.49
CA THR A 436 -6.17 11.70 33.75
C THR A 436 -6.89 10.41 34.11
N GLN A 437 -7.45 9.66 33.15
CA GLN A 437 -8.01 8.34 33.40
C GLN A 437 -6.90 7.35 33.76
N THR A 438 -5.78 7.33 33.04
CA THR A 438 -4.63 6.46 33.38
C THR A 438 -4.07 6.76 34.77
N VAL A 439 -4.02 8.04 35.17
CA VAL A 439 -3.49 8.50 36.46
C VAL A 439 -4.49 8.34 37.59
N SER A 440 -5.77 8.67 37.38
CA SER A 440 -6.87 8.34 38.30
C SER A 440 -6.87 6.84 38.60
N LEU A 441 -6.68 6.03 37.57
CA LEU A 441 -6.54 4.59 37.65
C LEU A 441 -5.22 4.13 38.31
N ILE A 442 -4.13 4.90 38.25
CA ILE A 442 -2.91 4.65 39.04
C ILE A 442 -3.14 5.02 40.51
N THR A 443 -3.90 6.07 40.77
CA THR A 443 -4.14 6.60 42.13
C THR A 443 -5.19 5.80 42.89
N SER A 444 -6.16 5.17 42.22
CA SER A 444 -7.15 4.30 42.86
C SER A 444 -6.53 3.03 43.48
N ILE A 445 -5.34 2.64 43.03
CA ILE A 445 -4.59 1.45 43.50
C ILE A 445 -3.90 1.68 44.86
N SER A 446 -3.88 2.91 45.39
CA SER A 446 -3.04 3.25 46.55
C SER A 446 -3.65 2.91 47.92
N LYS A 447 -4.95 2.62 48.05
CA LYS A 447 -5.56 2.35 49.38
C LYS A 447 -6.27 0.99 49.44
N GLY A 448 -5.52 -0.06 49.80
CA GLY A 448 -6.09 -1.37 50.20
C GLY A 448 -5.72 -2.58 49.34
N ASP A 449 -5.11 -2.38 48.17
CA ASP A 449 -4.73 -3.49 47.27
C ASP A 449 -3.48 -4.24 47.74
N SER A 450 -3.43 -5.55 47.44
CA SER A 450 -2.26 -6.39 47.72
C SER A 450 -1.06 -6.03 46.83
N ASP A 451 0.17 -6.18 47.34
CA ASP A 451 1.41 -5.92 46.59
C ASP A 451 1.48 -6.69 45.25
N GLN A 452 0.84 -7.85 45.18
CA GLN A 452 0.78 -8.70 43.99
C GLN A 452 -0.15 -8.15 42.89
N GLN A 453 -1.25 -7.47 43.26
CA GLN A 453 -2.12 -6.76 42.30
C GLN A 453 -1.42 -5.53 41.73
N ARG A 454 -0.73 -4.77 42.58
CA ARG A 454 0.10 -3.62 42.18
C ARG A 454 1.17 -4.02 41.17
N GLU A 455 1.90 -5.10 41.44
CA GLU A 455 2.96 -5.60 40.56
C GLU A 455 2.42 -6.14 39.23
N THR A 456 1.25 -6.81 39.25
CA THR A 456 0.58 -7.30 38.03
C THR A 456 0.15 -6.14 37.15
N CYS A 457 -0.50 -5.12 37.71
CA CYS A 457 -0.87 -3.90 36.99
C CYS A 457 0.36 -3.22 36.36
N LEU A 458 1.46 -3.08 37.11
CA LEU A 458 2.70 -2.50 36.60
C LEU A 458 3.29 -3.32 35.44
N ARG A 459 3.21 -4.66 35.48
CA ARG A 459 3.65 -5.55 34.39
C ARG A 459 2.76 -5.43 33.16
N THR A 460 1.43 -5.46 33.32
CA THR A 460 0.46 -5.32 32.23
C THR A 460 0.63 -3.96 31.54
N LYS A 461 0.77 -2.87 32.32
CA LYS A 461 1.07 -1.54 31.80
C LYS A 461 2.40 -1.51 31.05
N SER A 462 3.46 -2.07 31.65
CA SER A 462 4.75 -2.19 30.96
C SER A 462 4.62 -2.93 29.63
N LYS A 463 3.81 -4.01 29.54
CA LYS A 463 3.56 -4.72 28.28
C LYS A 463 2.81 -3.88 27.25
N ILE A 464 1.72 -3.20 27.63
CA ILE A 464 0.96 -2.29 26.74
C ILE A 464 1.88 -1.20 26.18
N TRP A 465 2.73 -0.65 27.06
CA TRP A 465 3.72 0.35 26.71
C TRP A 465 4.78 -0.21 25.75
N LEU A 466 5.21 -1.46 25.93
CA LEU A 466 6.27 -2.10 25.13
C LEU A 466 5.85 -2.51 23.74
N THR A 467 4.57 -2.75 23.53
CA THR A 467 4.00 -3.12 22.22
C THR A 467 3.83 -1.92 21.29
N ALA A 468 3.96 -0.69 21.80
CA ALA A 468 4.29 0.47 20.97
C ALA A 468 5.75 0.32 20.48
N ASN A 469 6.01 0.49 19.18
CA ASN A 469 7.30 0.21 18.55
C ASN A 469 8.47 0.91 19.27
N VAL A 470 9.68 0.36 19.17
CA VAL A 470 10.92 0.93 19.75
C VAL A 470 11.14 2.39 19.32
N GLU A 471 10.68 2.79 18.12
CA GLU A 471 10.73 4.19 17.65
C GLU A 471 9.64 5.11 18.27
N VAL A 472 8.55 4.54 18.78
CA VAL A 472 7.40 5.25 19.38
C VAL A 472 7.54 5.39 20.91
N HIS A 473 8.37 4.54 21.56
CA HIS A 473 8.74 4.69 22.98
C HIS A 473 9.24 6.09 23.30
N GLU A 474 10.01 6.69 22.38
CA GLU A 474 10.64 7.98 22.58
C GLU A 474 9.65 9.15 22.54
N VAL A 475 8.59 9.06 21.73
CA VAL A 475 7.56 10.11 21.61
C VAL A 475 6.55 9.97 22.75
N ILE A 476 6.09 8.75 23.07
CA ILE A 476 5.19 8.50 24.20
C ILE A 476 5.86 8.89 25.52
N ALA A 477 7.15 8.63 25.70
CA ALA A 477 7.89 9.02 26.89
C ALA A 477 7.96 10.56 27.08
N VAL A 478 8.14 11.33 25.99
CA VAL A 478 8.16 12.81 26.03
C VAL A 478 6.75 13.39 26.27
N PHE A 479 5.72 12.84 25.62
CA PHE A 479 4.33 13.28 25.83
C PHE A 479 3.83 12.91 27.23
N PHE A 480 4.14 11.70 27.71
CA PHE A 480 3.85 11.27 29.07
C PHE A 480 4.61 12.12 30.09
N PHE A 481 5.86 12.51 29.83
CA PHE A 481 6.59 13.41 30.71
C PHE A 481 5.91 14.77 30.82
N LYS A 482 5.53 15.38 29.68
CA LYS A 482 4.81 16.67 29.65
C LYS A 482 3.47 16.60 30.37
N ALA A 483 2.80 15.45 30.30
CA ALA A 483 1.52 15.25 30.94
C ALA A 483 1.67 14.86 32.43
N LEU A 484 2.74 14.15 32.83
CA LEU A 484 3.07 13.90 34.24
C LEU A 484 3.51 15.17 34.97
N THR A 485 4.20 16.09 34.30
CA THR A 485 4.51 17.42 34.88
C THR A 485 3.27 18.28 35.06
N GLN A 486 2.17 18.00 34.34
CA GLN A 486 0.87 18.64 34.61
C GLN A 486 0.12 18.02 35.80
N ILE A 487 0.64 16.93 36.36
CA ILE A 487 0.08 16.17 37.47
C ILE A 487 0.98 16.34 38.71
N GLU A 488 1.65 17.49 38.85
CA GLU A 488 2.43 17.79 40.04
C GLU A 488 1.57 17.67 41.32
N ASP A 489 0.25 17.85 41.26
CA ASP A 489 -0.60 17.76 42.44
C ASP A 489 -0.92 16.32 42.94
N TYR A 490 -0.49 15.25 42.25
CA TYR A 490 -0.77 13.87 42.69
C TYR A 490 0.47 13.18 43.31
N SER A 491 0.43 12.96 44.63
CA SER A 491 1.45 12.24 45.41
C SER A 491 1.22 10.71 45.46
N SER A 492 0.86 10.07 44.35
CA SER A 492 0.64 8.61 44.35
C SER A 492 1.96 7.83 44.33
N MET A 493 2.12 6.90 45.27
CA MET A 493 3.30 6.03 45.32
C MET A 493 3.43 5.05 44.16
N ALA A 494 2.31 4.69 43.55
CA ALA A 494 2.33 3.89 42.33
C ALA A 494 2.96 4.67 41.16
N LEU A 495 2.80 6.00 41.13
CA LEU A 495 3.43 6.85 40.13
C LEU A 495 4.95 6.95 40.34
N VAL A 496 5.39 7.14 41.59
CA VAL A 496 6.83 7.12 41.97
C VAL A 496 7.48 5.82 41.51
N VAL A 497 6.86 4.67 41.83
CA VAL A 497 7.35 3.35 41.43
C VAL A 497 7.38 3.19 39.91
N LEU A 498 6.34 3.63 39.20
CA LEU A 498 6.27 3.56 37.74
C LEU A 498 7.39 4.38 37.09
N ILE A 499 7.58 5.63 37.51
CA ILE A 499 8.64 6.51 37.00
C ILE A 499 10.00 5.88 37.28
N ALA A 500 10.22 5.36 38.49
CA ALA A 500 11.50 4.74 38.86
C ALA A 500 11.81 3.49 38.01
N LYS A 501 10.83 2.58 37.83
CA LYS A 501 10.99 1.39 36.97
C LYS A 501 11.21 1.77 35.50
N SER A 502 10.46 2.74 34.98
CA SER A 502 10.60 3.24 33.61
C SER A 502 11.97 3.88 33.39
N MET A 503 12.42 4.74 34.32
CA MET A 503 13.73 5.37 34.29
C MET A 503 14.84 4.32 34.35
N ASN A 504 14.73 3.30 35.21
CA ASN A 504 15.71 2.21 35.29
C ASN A 504 15.81 1.41 33.99
N ARG A 505 14.68 1.18 33.33
CA ARG A 505 14.62 0.42 32.07
C ARG A 505 15.14 1.21 30.88
N LEU A 506 14.74 2.48 30.79
CA LEU A 506 15.05 3.39 29.68
C LEU A 506 16.38 4.11 29.88
N ARG A 507 17.06 3.90 31.01
CA ARG A 507 18.41 4.38 31.24
C ARG A 507 19.29 3.93 30.05
N PRO A 508 20.01 4.88 29.41
CA PRO A 508 20.87 4.56 28.27
C PRO A 508 21.82 3.41 28.61
N LYS A 509 22.13 2.58 27.62
CA LYS A 509 23.16 1.52 27.72
C LYS A 509 24.05 1.65 26.50
N ILE A 510 25.25 1.06 26.56
CA ILE A 510 26.20 1.06 25.43
C ILE A 510 25.52 0.68 24.11
N THR A 511 24.65 -0.33 24.13
CA THR A 511 23.97 -0.86 22.95
C THR A 511 22.66 -0.14 22.60
N SER A 512 22.17 0.77 23.45
CA SER A 512 20.86 1.43 23.29
C SER A 512 20.92 2.91 23.66
N PHE A 513 22.06 3.55 23.45
CA PHE A 513 22.26 4.97 23.76
C PHE A 513 21.54 5.84 22.73
N THR A 514 20.61 6.67 23.19
CA THR A 514 20.01 7.75 22.39
C THR A 514 19.94 9.02 23.23
N MET A 515 20.20 10.19 22.62
CA MET A 515 20.11 11.48 23.34
C MET A 515 18.70 11.72 23.91
N LYS A 516 17.67 11.21 23.24
CA LYS A 516 16.29 11.28 23.73
C LYS A 516 16.10 10.48 25.01
N ALA A 517 16.65 9.27 25.11
CA ALA A 517 16.64 8.48 26.34
C ALA A 517 17.36 9.22 27.48
N VAL A 518 18.50 9.88 27.20
CA VAL A 518 19.22 10.73 28.16
C VAL A 518 18.34 11.90 28.64
N HIS A 519 17.70 12.63 27.72
CA HIS A 519 16.79 13.74 28.08
C HIS A 519 15.58 13.25 28.90
N PHE A 520 14.93 12.17 28.48
CA PHE A 520 13.77 11.61 29.17
C PHE A 520 14.11 11.16 30.58
N THR A 521 15.20 10.42 30.74
CA THR A 521 15.66 9.93 32.05
C THR A 521 16.13 11.08 32.94
N SER A 522 16.75 12.12 32.38
CA SER A 522 17.08 13.34 33.12
C SER A 522 15.84 14.07 33.63
N ALA A 523 14.85 14.27 32.77
CA ALA A 523 13.61 14.91 33.16
C ALA A 523 12.85 14.05 34.20
N SER A 524 12.78 12.74 33.99
CA SER A 524 12.16 11.76 34.91
C SER A 524 12.82 11.76 36.29
N SER A 525 14.14 11.95 36.35
CA SER A 525 14.87 12.00 37.62
C SER A 525 14.45 13.21 38.47
N LYS A 526 14.30 14.39 37.84
CA LYS A 526 13.83 15.62 38.51
C LYS A 526 12.42 15.46 39.04
N LEU A 527 11.52 14.91 38.21
CA LEU A 527 10.14 14.62 38.60
C LEU A 527 10.08 13.58 39.73
N LEU A 528 10.86 12.51 39.63
CA LEU A 528 10.91 11.45 40.64
C LEU A 528 11.34 12.01 42.00
N THR A 529 12.41 12.81 42.03
CA THR A 529 12.88 13.47 43.26
C THR A 529 11.81 14.41 43.82
N SER A 530 11.20 15.26 42.99
CA SER A 530 10.13 16.17 43.43
C SER A 530 8.90 15.44 44.00
N LEU A 531 8.48 14.34 43.38
CA LEU A 531 7.37 13.52 43.88
C LEU A 531 7.70 12.83 45.20
N ILE A 532 8.95 12.36 45.36
CA ILE A 532 9.42 11.76 46.61
C ILE A 532 9.50 12.81 47.71
N ASP A 533 10.07 13.98 47.44
CA ASP A 533 10.11 15.11 48.37
C ASP A 533 8.70 15.46 48.86
N ARG A 534 7.77 15.68 47.93
CA ARG A 534 6.37 16.02 48.24
C ARG A 534 5.69 14.92 49.06
N PHE A 535 5.82 13.67 48.64
CA PHE A 535 5.28 12.54 49.40
C PHE A 535 5.87 12.48 50.82
N LEU A 536 7.18 12.69 50.95
CA LEU A 536 7.84 12.63 52.24
C LEU A 536 7.43 13.80 53.13
N LEU A 537 7.04 14.96 52.61
CA LEU A 537 6.48 16.05 53.43
C LEU A 537 5.19 15.62 54.15
N ASP A 538 4.37 14.81 53.49
CA ASP A 538 3.05 14.37 54.02
C ASP A 538 3.14 13.20 55.01
N LYS A 539 4.31 12.58 55.18
CA LYS A 539 4.48 11.41 56.08
C LYS A 539 4.99 11.82 57.47
N ASN A 540 4.36 11.26 58.50
CA ASN A 540 4.76 11.42 59.90
C ASN A 540 6.10 10.72 60.22
N TYR A 541 6.54 10.80 61.48
CA TYR A 541 7.79 10.21 61.97
C TYR A 541 7.87 8.67 61.85
N GLU A 542 6.74 7.97 61.72
CA GLU A 542 6.71 6.51 61.60
C GLU A 542 6.62 6.04 60.14
N GLU A 543 7.32 4.94 59.84
CA GLU A 543 7.35 4.34 58.50
C GLU A 543 6.12 3.47 58.24
N ASP A 544 5.28 3.88 57.29
CA ASP A 544 4.10 3.12 56.88
C ASP A 544 4.39 2.01 55.86
N ASN A 545 3.36 1.21 55.55
CA ASN A 545 3.48 0.09 54.62
C ASN A 545 3.71 0.54 53.16
N GLU A 546 3.29 1.75 52.77
CA GLU A 546 3.55 2.27 51.43
C GLU A 546 5.03 2.59 51.24
N VAL A 547 5.66 3.22 52.25
CA VAL A 547 7.10 3.48 52.26
C VAL A 547 7.90 2.17 52.19
N LYS A 548 7.49 1.17 52.98
CA LYS A 548 8.12 -0.16 52.96
C LYS A 548 8.02 -0.82 51.58
N TRP A 549 6.84 -0.76 50.96
CA TRP A 549 6.60 -1.29 49.62
C TRP A 549 7.51 -0.60 48.58
N VAL A 550 7.55 0.74 48.59
CA VAL A 550 8.33 1.51 47.61
C VAL A 550 9.82 1.27 47.78
N ARG A 551 10.31 1.17 49.02
CA ARG A 551 11.69 0.75 49.30
C ARG A 551 11.98 -0.66 48.79
N GLY A 552 11.03 -1.59 48.96
CA GLY A 552 11.11 -2.95 48.43
C GLY A 552 11.16 -3.00 46.91
N VAL A 553 10.48 -2.08 46.22
CA VAL A 553 10.60 -1.94 44.76
C VAL A 553 11.93 -1.29 44.38
N ALA A 554 12.33 -0.24 45.08
CA ALA A 554 13.53 0.52 44.78
C ALA A 554 14.82 -0.28 45.03
N SER A 555 14.79 -1.28 45.92
CA SER A 555 15.88 -2.25 46.10
C SER A 555 16.16 -3.13 44.88
N CYS A 556 15.19 -3.23 43.97
CA CYS A 556 15.32 -3.99 42.73
C CYS A 556 15.80 -3.13 41.54
N LEU A 557 16.03 -1.83 41.75
CA LEU A 557 16.48 -0.90 40.72
C LEU A 557 18.01 -0.80 40.70
N SER A 558 18.57 -0.31 39.59
CA SER A 558 19.99 -0.02 39.53
C SER A 558 20.37 1.04 40.57
N PRO A 559 21.59 1.01 41.12
CA PRO A 559 22.08 2.01 42.05
C PRO A 559 21.93 3.45 41.53
N LEU A 560 22.15 3.68 40.24
CA LEU A 560 22.01 5.02 39.65
C LEU A 560 20.57 5.55 39.68
N THR A 561 19.58 4.69 39.41
CA THR A 561 18.17 5.08 39.54
C THR A 561 17.78 5.23 41.02
N CYS A 562 18.27 4.34 41.87
CA CYS A 562 17.99 4.36 43.32
C CYS A 562 18.51 5.64 44.00
N ARG A 563 19.55 6.29 43.45
CA ARG A 563 20.09 7.59 43.92
C ARG A 563 19.00 8.65 44.09
N TYR A 564 18.10 8.74 43.12
CA TYR A 564 17.00 9.72 43.10
C TYR A 564 15.90 9.41 44.12
N MET A 565 15.96 8.23 44.76
CA MET A 565 15.02 7.77 45.79
C MET A 565 15.65 7.69 47.18
N SER A 566 16.92 8.11 47.35
CA SER A 566 17.71 7.95 48.57
C SER A 566 17.05 8.54 49.83
N GLN A 567 16.31 9.64 49.68
CA GLN A 567 15.55 10.27 50.75
C GLN A 567 14.53 9.34 51.41
N LEU A 568 13.99 8.36 50.66
CA LEU A 568 13.11 7.35 51.22
C LEU A 568 13.78 6.62 52.37
N TRP A 569 15.10 6.43 52.37
CA TRP A 569 15.85 5.78 53.45
C TRP A 569 16.33 6.77 54.52
N CYS A 570 16.95 7.88 54.09
CA CYS A 570 17.57 8.84 54.98
C CYS A 570 16.59 9.44 56.00
N LYS A 571 15.32 9.67 55.62
CA LYS A 571 14.31 10.24 56.53
C LYS A 571 14.10 9.42 57.82
N TRP A 572 14.32 8.10 57.78
CA TRP A 572 14.20 7.21 58.94
C TRP A 572 15.53 6.62 59.37
N GLY A 573 16.65 7.28 59.06
CA GLY A 573 17.99 6.85 59.48
C GLY A 573 18.41 5.46 58.96
N LYS A 574 17.81 5.00 57.86
CA LYS A 574 18.19 3.73 57.23
C LYS A 574 19.17 3.97 56.10
N GLU A 575 19.96 2.94 55.81
CA GLU A 575 20.78 2.92 54.61
C GLU A 575 19.99 2.32 53.42
N PRO A 576 20.20 2.85 52.21
CA PRO A 576 19.66 2.28 50.98
C PRO A 576 20.24 0.88 50.71
N PRO A 577 19.51 0.01 49.98
CA PRO A 577 19.97 -1.30 49.59
C PRO A 577 20.99 -1.17 48.46
N VAL A 578 22.27 -1.15 48.83
CA VAL A 578 23.39 -0.97 47.90
C VAL A 578 24.04 -2.32 47.63
N ASN A 579 23.88 -2.87 46.41
CA ASN A 579 24.60 -4.07 45.99
C ASN A 579 26.07 -3.74 45.72
N ARG A 580 26.95 -3.96 46.70
CA ARG A 580 28.38 -3.56 46.64
C ARG A 580 29.18 -4.15 45.48
N ASP A 581 28.66 -5.18 44.82
CA ASP A 581 29.28 -5.79 43.64
C ASP A 581 28.94 -5.09 42.31
N ASP A 582 27.92 -4.21 42.29
CA ASP A 582 27.56 -3.43 41.10
C ASP A 582 28.52 -2.24 40.93
N PRO A 583 29.22 -2.09 39.78
CA PRO A 583 30.15 -0.98 39.54
C PRO A 583 29.52 0.40 39.75
N THR A 584 28.23 0.53 39.51
CA THR A 584 27.50 1.80 39.67
C THR A 584 27.33 2.23 41.13
N VAL A 585 27.52 1.32 42.10
CA VAL A 585 27.47 1.64 43.53
C VAL A 585 28.50 2.67 43.95
N TYR A 586 29.67 2.67 43.33
CA TYR A 586 30.68 3.67 43.67
C TYR A 586 30.25 5.09 43.30
N CYS A 587 29.51 5.24 42.19
CA CYS A 587 28.91 6.51 41.79
C CYS A 587 27.82 6.96 42.77
N TYR A 588 27.12 6.00 43.38
CA TYR A 588 26.11 6.25 44.40
C TYR A 588 26.72 6.66 45.75
N LEU A 589 27.72 5.91 46.23
CA LEU A 589 28.31 6.08 47.57
C LEU A 589 29.26 7.26 47.68
N TYR A 590 30.12 7.46 46.67
CA TYR A 590 31.21 8.45 46.71
C TYR A 590 30.95 9.66 45.80
N GLY A 591 29.79 9.69 45.15
CA GLY A 591 29.48 10.63 44.09
C GLY A 591 30.28 10.36 42.82
N LEU A 592 30.04 11.16 41.78
CA LEU A 592 30.69 11.03 40.48
C LEU A 592 32.11 11.65 40.44
N GLY A 593 32.89 11.49 41.51
CA GLY A 593 34.30 11.89 41.54
C GLY A 593 34.59 13.29 42.08
N LYS A 594 33.88 13.77 43.12
CA LYS A 594 34.27 15.00 43.82
C LYS A 594 35.66 14.86 44.45
N GLU A 595 36.52 15.86 44.22
CA GLU A 595 37.96 15.84 44.49
C GLU A 595 38.33 15.41 45.93
N SER A 596 37.58 15.88 46.92
CA SER A 596 37.81 15.54 48.33
C SER A 596 37.55 14.06 48.64
N ALA A 597 36.54 13.44 48.01
CA ALA A 597 36.22 12.04 48.22
C ALA A 597 37.23 11.10 47.52
N LEU A 598 37.73 11.49 46.35
CA LEU A 598 38.75 10.72 45.63
C LEU A 598 40.11 10.73 46.34
N SER A 599 40.45 11.84 47.00
CA SER A 599 41.72 12.00 47.71
C SER A 599 41.85 11.05 48.91
N SER A 600 40.73 10.69 49.57
CA SER A 600 40.68 9.74 50.69
C SER A 600 40.74 8.26 50.30
N LEU A 601 40.68 7.93 49.01
CA LEU A 601 40.64 6.55 48.54
C LEU A 601 42.02 6.02 48.19
N ASP A 602 42.24 4.72 48.42
CA ASP A 602 43.46 4.04 48.02
C ASP A 602 43.53 3.83 46.49
N GLN A 603 44.72 3.49 45.98
CA GLN A 603 44.94 3.33 44.53
C GLN A 603 44.07 2.24 43.90
N LYS A 604 43.75 1.17 44.63
CA LYS A 604 42.92 0.05 44.16
C LYS A 604 41.46 0.49 44.04
N GLN A 605 40.97 1.26 45.01
CA GLN A 605 39.64 1.88 45.01
C GLN A 605 39.53 2.92 43.89
N ARG A 606 40.54 3.77 43.69
CA ARG A 606 40.57 4.74 42.57
C ARG A 606 40.51 4.03 41.22
N PHE A 607 41.29 2.96 41.03
CA PHE A 607 41.25 2.18 39.79
C PHE A 607 39.89 1.50 39.56
N ALA A 608 39.30 0.93 40.62
CA ALA A 608 37.97 0.34 40.55
C ALA A 608 36.91 1.39 40.17
N ILE A 609 37.01 2.59 40.73
CA ILE A 609 36.13 3.72 40.39
C ILE A 609 36.31 4.15 38.94
N VAL A 610 37.53 4.37 38.47
CA VAL A 610 37.78 4.75 37.07
C VAL A 610 37.25 3.68 36.11
N SER A 611 37.53 2.40 36.39
CA SER A 611 37.03 1.30 35.57
C SER A 611 35.51 1.17 35.61
N ALA A 612 34.88 1.45 36.75
CA ALA A 612 33.43 1.48 36.89
C ALA A 612 32.83 2.66 36.13
N VAL A 613 33.37 3.87 36.31
CA VAL A 613 32.93 5.09 35.63
C VAL A 613 32.93 4.88 34.11
N VAL A 614 33.99 4.32 33.53
CA VAL A 614 34.03 4.06 32.07
C VAL A 614 32.90 3.14 31.60
N LYS A 615 32.51 2.12 32.39
CA LYS A 615 31.37 1.24 32.08
C LYS A 615 30.01 1.90 32.29
N VAL A 616 29.98 2.98 33.07
CA VAL A 616 28.78 3.70 33.50
C VAL A 616 28.52 4.95 32.69
N LEU A 617 29.54 5.60 32.09
CA LEU A 617 29.39 6.79 31.23
C LEU A 617 28.24 6.67 30.22
N PRO A 618 28.05 5.53 29.52
CA PRO A 618 26.98 5.37 28.53
C PRO A 618 25.60 5.21 29.17
N GLN A 619 25.50 5.14 30.50
CA GLN A 619 24.26 5.05 31.28
C GLN A 619 23.92 6.34 32.01
N LEU A 620 24.82 7.34 31.97
CA LEU A 620 24.61 8.59 32.69
C LEU A 620 23.61 9.49 31.96
N ILE A 621 22.82 10.19 32.77
CA ILE A 621 21.86 11.19 32.30
C ILE A 621 22.50 12.60 32.27
N LEU A 622 21.87 13.60 31.65
CA LEU A 622 22.47 14.93 31.47
C LEU A 622 22.96 15.55 32.78
N SER A 623 22.14 15.55 33.83
CA SER A 623 22.53 16.11 35.14
C SER A 623 23.69 15.36 35.79
N GLU A 624 23.85 14.06 35.52
CA GLU A 624 24.99 13.28 36.00
C GLU A 624 26.26 13.58 35.21
N TRP A 625 26.14 13.80 33.90
CA TRP A 625 27.24 14.28 33.06
C TRP A 625 27.71 15.68 33.46
N GLU A 626 26.78 16.59 33.76
CA GLU A 626 27.07 17.93 34.27
C GLU A 626 27.78 17.86 35.62
N GLU A 627 27.36 16.97 36.54
CA GLU A 627 28.05 16.74 37.82
C GLU A 627 29.50 16.27 37.67
N ILE A 628 29.82 15.51 36.61
CA ILE A 628 31.19 15.07 36.30
C ILE A 628 31.99 16.17 35.60
N GLY A 629 31.37 16.85 34.63
CA GLY A 629 32.01 17.81 33.74
C GLY A 629 32.20 19.20 34.35
N CYS A 630 31.49 19.53 35.44
CA CYS A 630 31.69 20.77 36.20
C CYS A 630 33.03 20.72 36.96
N THR A 631 34.12 20.93 36.23
CA THR A 631 35.41 21.35 36.78
C THR A 631 35.39 22.85 37.07
N GLU A 632 34.42 23.34 37.85
CA GLU A 632 34.66 24.62 38.53
C GLU A 632 35.77 24.32 39.54
N ALA A 633 37.00 24.69 39.16
CA ALA A 633 38.13 24.76 40.07
C ALA A 633 37.65 25.47 41.35
N PRO A 634 38.10 25.03 42.54
CA PRO A 634 37.79 25.76 43.76
C PRO A 634 38.20 27.21 43.52
N GLN A 635 37.23 28.12 43.47
CA GLN A 635 37.57 29.52 43.67
C GLN A 635 38.17 29.56 45.06
N ASP A 636 39.48 29.77 45.12
CA ASP A 636 40.17 30.14 46.33
C ASP A 636 39.33 31.23 47.00
N LYS A 637 38.62 30.86 48.07
CA LYS A 637 38.20 31.80 49.09
C LYS A 637 39.49 32.30 49.74
N LYS A 638 40.19 33.21 49.05
CA LYS A 638 41.17 34.08 49.68
C LYS A 638 40.43 34.91 50.70
N ASP A 639 40.73 34.61 51.96
CA ASP A 639 40.81 35.53 53.09
C ASP A 639 40.06 36.85 52.92
N LEU A 640 38.84 36.89 53.44
CA LEU A 640 38.30 38.10 54.05
C LEU A 640 38.37 37.91 55.57
N THR A 641 39.59 37.95 56.09
CA THR A 641 39.86 38.32 57.47
C THR A 641 40.31 39.78 57.52
N VAL A 642 39.43 40.61 58.07
CA VAL A 642 39.72 41.73 58.97
C VAL A 642 40.78 42.76 58.52
N THR A 643 40.29 43.95 58.16
CA THR A 643 40.93 45.19 58.62
C THR A 643 39.90 46.05 59.32
N THR A 644 40.07 46.17 60.64
CA THR A 644 39.44 47.12 61.53
C THR A 644 40.08 48.52 61.39
N LEU A 645 39.27 49.54 61.70
CA LEU A 645 39.58 50.92 62.13
C LEU A 645 39.79 52.00 61.06
N SER A 646 38.69 52.72 60.78
CA SER A 646 38.52 54.12 61.24
C SER A 646 37.05 54.38 61.57
#